data_AF-A0A953IIZ0-F1
#
_entry.id   AF-A0A953IIZ0-F1
#
_cell.length_a   1.000
_cell.length_b   1.000
_cell.length_c   1.000
_cell.angle_alpha   90.00
_cell.angle_beta   90.00
_cell.angle_gamma   90.00
#
_symmetry.space_group_name_H-M   'P 1'
#
loop_
_entity.id
_entity.type
_entity.pdbx_description
1 polymer ?
#
loop_
_entity_poly.entity_id
_entity_poly.type
_entity_poly.pdbx_seq_one_letter_code
_entity_poly.pdbx_strand_id
1 'polypeptide(L)'
;DVIDKEVAEVTALGVDIRYNTRVDKIDDLFAQGYEAAFIGIGAQGGDKLGLPGDSLPNVIDSPTFLRAVTLGLIGTPGTDIVIGKKVAVIGGGNVATDNARSSRRFGAAVDMVYRRTREEMPAREDEVQGCIDEGVNLRFLLAPKKIELNESGSSRLKITYAKMELGEPDASGRRRPVEIPGSEFTEDVDLVIAAIGQYPKKYEGFGVQTDGKGRIVVREDSMLTSRPGVYAGGDCVLGPSTLIESVAQGYEAAFIGIGAQGGDQLGLPGDGLPNVIDSPTFLRAVTLGLIGTPGTDIVIGKKVAVIGGGNVATDNARSSRRFGAAVDMVYRRTREEMPAREDEIQGCIDEGVNLRFLLAPKKIELNESGSSRLRITYAKMELGEPDASGRRRPVEIPGSEFTEDVDLVIAAIGQYPKKYEGFGVQTDGKGRIVVREDSMLTSRPGVYAGGDCVLGPSTLIESVAQGRVAASAIDSQLGGDGDIEETLLPDWDTDPHIGRDEGFNQVKRFHPIFIDPAQRDNWDEVELGFDAQTAQAEALRCLKCNLAANIEDMVLPPESWLELNEANVAGVTTESGVYQILDADKKVLAIKGVENLREGLQGMIGKSDEAKFFVFEEAPFFSQRENQLVQAFMEQYGSMPKGVGADEMDDLF
;
A
#
# COMPACT_ATOMS: atom_id res chain seq x y z
N ASP A 1 22.21 -5.55 7.38
CA ASP A 1 21.31 -6.40 6.58
C ASP A 1 20.30 -5.63 5.75
N VAL A 2 19.30 -4.94 6.32
CA VAL A 2 18.28 -4.22 5.52
C VAL A 2 18.90 -3.09 4.70
N ILE A 3 19.66 -2.20 5.36
CA ILE A 3 20.37 -1.10 4.69
C ILE A 3 21.35 -1.64 3.63
N ASP A 4 22.04 -2.75 3.90
CA ASP A 4 22.99 -3.32 2.95
C ASP A 4 22.30 -3.83 1.68
N LYS A 5 21.06 -4.34 1.78
CA LYS A 5 20.26 -4.72 0.61
C LYS A 5 19.85 -3.49 -0.20
N GLU A 6 19.35 -2.46 0.45
CA GLU A 6 18.99 -1.20 -0.23
C GLU A 6 20.21 -0.55 -0.92
N VAL A 7 21.38 -0.57 -0.26
CA VAL A 7 22.64 -0.12 -0.85
C VAL A 7 23.05 -1.00 -2.04
N ALA A 8 22.83 -2.31 -1.96
CA ALA A 8 23.12 -3.23 -3.06
C ALA A 8 22.22 -2.95 -4.27
N GLU A 9 20.95 -2.61 -4.07
CA GLU A 9 20.04 -2.19 -5.14
C GLU A 9 20.53 -0.90 -5.81
N VAL A 10 20.92 0.10 -5.02
CA VAL A 10 21.45 1.38 -5.56
C VAL A 10 22.75 1.18 -6.33
N THR A 11 23.68 0.36 -5.82
CA THR A 11 24.95 0.07 -6.52
C THR A 11 24.75 -0.77 -7.78
N ALA A 12 23.74 -1.64 -7.82
CA ALA A 12 23.38 -2.40 -9.02
C ALA A 12 22.89 -1.50 -10.18
N LEU A 13 22.38 -0.30 -9.88
CA LEU A 13 22.02 0.72 -10.87
C LEU A 13 23.24 1.48 -11.45
N GLY A 14 24.46 1.15 -11.00
CA GLY A 14 25.70 1.75 -11.49
C GLY A 14 26.26 2.90 -10.64
N VAL A 15 25.73 3.11 -9.43
CA VAL A 15 26.22 4.14 -8.50
C VAL A 15 27.55 3.70 -7.86
N ASP A 16 28.60 4.54 -7.98
CA ASP A 16 29.89 4.37 -7.29
C ASP A 16 29.85 4.99 -5.89
N ILE A 17 30.06 4.17 -4.85
CA ILE A 17 30.06 4.62 -3.45
C ILE A 17 31.49 4.61 -2.89
N ARG A 18 31.98 5.81 -2.50
CA ARG A 18 33.31 5.98 -1.92
C ARG A 18 33.26 6.30 -0.43
N TYR A 19 33.45 5.28 0.40
CA TYR A 19 33.57 5.45 1.84
C TYR A 19 34.86 6.17 2.23
N ASN A 20 34.91 6.67 3.47
CA ASN A 20 36.10 7.35 4.04
C ASN A 20 36.62 8.53 3.20
N THR A 21 35.78 9.10 2.33
CA THR A 21 36.13 10.19 1.42
C THR A 21 35.41 11.44 1.88
N ARG A 22 36.12 12.31 2.61
CA ARG A 22 35.58 13.57 3.10
C ARG A 22 35.74 14.66 2.03
N VAL A 23 34.66 15.38 1.76
CA VAL A 23 34.65 16.57 0.89
C VAL A 23 34.51 17.82 1.76
N ASP A 24 35.55 18.64 1.81
CA ASP A 24 35.51 19.93 2.52
C ASP A 24 35.23 21.12 1.59
N LYS A 25 35.50 20.97 0.28
CA LYS A 25 35.26 21.98 -0.75
C LYS A 25 34.60 21.37 -1.98
N ILE A 26 33.53 22.00 -2.46
CA ILE A 26 32.84 21.54 -3.69
C ILE A 26 33.67 21.82 -4.94
N ASP A 27 34.51 22.86 -4.92
CA ASP A 27 35.43 23.17 -6.03
C ASP A 27 36.37 22.00 -6.36
N ASP A 28 36.76 21.22 -5.34
CA ASP A 28 37.64 20.06 -5.54
C ASP A 28 36.93 18.95 -6.34
N LEU A 29 35.59 18.86 -6.26
CA LEU A 29 34.79 17.95 -7.08
C LEU A 29 34.71 18.46 -8.52
N PHE A 30 34.40 19.74 -8.72
CA PHE A 30 34.35 20.30 -10.07
C PHE A 30 35.71 20.25 -10.77
N ALA A 31 36.82 20.41 -10.04
CA ALA A 31 38.18 20.24 -10.57
C ALA A 31 38.48 18.77 -10.99
N GLN A 32 37.78 17.79 -10.43
CA GLN A 32 37.86 16.38 -10.83
C GLN A 32 36.99 16.06 -12.06
N GLY A 33 36.25 17.04 -12.59
CA GLY A 33 35.41 16.89 -13.78
C GLY A 33 33.95 16.54 -13.50
N TYR A 34 33.51 16.56 -12.24
CA TYR A 34 32.08 16.43 -11.92
C TYR A 34 31.33 17.69 -12.40
N GLU A 35 30.19 17.51 -13.06
CA GLU A 35 29.40 18.62 -13.63
C GLU A 35 28.36 19.19 -12.64
N ALA A 36 27.99 18.41 -11.64
CA ALA A 36 27.04 18.78 -10.59
C ALA A 36 27.40 18.14 -9.25
N ALA A 37 26.90 18.70 -8.15
CA ALA A 37 27.05 18.16 -6.80
C ALA A 37 25.73 18.23 -6.02
N PHE A 38 25.40 17.15 -5.30
CA PHE A 38 24.27 17.11 -4.38
C PHE A 38 24.77 17.00 -2.93
N ILE A 39 24.30 17.90 -2.05
CA ILE A 39 24.66 17.93 -0.64
C ILE A 39 23.57 17.23 0.17
N GLY A 40 23.84 15.98 0.58
CA GLY A 40 22.96 15.16 1.41
C GLY A 40 23.59 14.78 2.75
N ILE A 41 24.28 15.72 3.41
CA ILE A 41 25.15 15.42 4.55
C ILE A 41 24.39 15.17 5.86
N GLY A 42 23.10 15.50 5.92
CA GLY A 42 22.27 15.39 7.13
C GLY A 42 22.55 16.46 8.20
N ALA A 43 22.12 16.20 9.44
CA ALA A 43 22.37 17.07 10.60
C ALA A 43 23.41 16.43 11.55
N GLN A 44 24.68 16.85 11.46
CA GLN A 44 25.79 16.19 12.17
C GLN A 44 26.18 16.87 13.49
N GLY A 45 25.62 18.04 13.80
CA GLY A 45 25.85 18.75 15.04
C GLY A 45 24.75 18.47 16.04
N GLY A 46 25.08 18.28 17.31
CA GLY A 46 24.09 18.28 18.39
C GLY A 46 24.10 19.59 19.17
N ASP A 47 22.91 19.98 19.63
CA ASP A 47 22.74 21.17 20.46
C ASP A 47 23.38 21.00 21.83
N LYS A 48 24.02 22.07 22.29
CA LYS A 48 24.66 22.19 23.59
C LYS A 48 23.65 22.59 24.67
N LEU A 49 23.82 22.09 25.90
CA LEU A 49 22.89 22.39 27.01
C LEU A 49 22.84 23.88 27.37
N GLY A 50 23.90 24.63 27.07
CA GLY A 50 23.98 26.08 27.29
C GLY A 50 24.14 26.46 28.76
N LEU A 51 24.73 25.58 29.56
CA LEU A 51 24.92 25.75 31.01
C LEU A 51 26.40 25.73 31.42
N PRO A 52 26.77 26.21 32.61
CA PRO A 52 28.13 26.09 33.11
C PRO A 52 28.57 24.62 33.18
N GLY A 53 29.72 24.29 32.59
CA GLY A 53 30.25 22.92 32.52
C GLY A 53 29.94 22.13 31.25
N ASP A 54 29.16 22.71 30.33
CA ASP A 54 28.74 22.08 29.07
C ASP A 54 29.89 21.87 28.05
N SER A 55 31.10 22.33 28.38
CA SER A 55 32.33 22.09 27.61
C SER A 55 33.27 21.08 28.27
N LEU A 56 32.86 20.43 29.37
CA LEU A 56 33.67 19.41 30.01
C LEU A 56 33.78 18.17 29.10
N PRO A 57 34.92 17.45 29.08
CA PRO A 57 35.15 16.36 28.13
C PRO A 57 34.09 15.25 28.12
N ASN A 58 33.51 14.94 29.29
CA ASN A 58 32.48 13.91 29.44
C ASN A 58 31.04 14.46 29.32
N VAL A 59 30.88 15.67 28.79
CA VAL A 59 29.60 16.22 28.36
C VAL A 59 29.61 16.23 26.83
N ILE A 60 28.87 15.30 26.24
CA ILE A 60 28.89 15.05 24.80
C ILE A 60 27.51 15.27 24.19
N ASP A 61 27.49 15.71 22.93
CA ASP A 61 26.25 15.79 22.18
C ASP A 61 25.83 14.43 21.63
N SER A 62 24.52 14.25 21.48
CA SER A 62 23.93 13.00 21.01
C SER A 62 24.49 12.47 19.68
N PRO A 63 24.55 13.27 18.59
CA PRO A 63 25.11 12.80 17.32
C PRO A 63 26.54 12.26 17.45
N THR A 64 27.38 12.94 18.23
CA THR A 64 28.74 12.48 18.51
C THR A 64 28.75 11.12 19.23
N PHE A 65 27.89 10.95 20.25
CA PHE A 65 27.77 9.67 20.98
C PHE A 65 27.27 8.53 20.08
N LEU A 66 26.12 8.70 19.42
CA LEU A 66 25.49 7.66 18.62
C LEU A 66 26.36 7.25 17.42
N ARG A 67 27.10 8.20 16.83
CA ARG A 67 28.09 7.88 15.80
C ARG A 67 29.21 7.00 16.35
N ALA A 68 29.74 7.31 17.53
CA ALA A 68 30.77 6.49 18.16
C ALA A 68 30.26 5.08 18.54
N VAL A 69 29.01 4.97 18.99
CA VAL A 69 28.34 3.67 19.22
C VAL A 69 28.24 2.87 17.92
N THR A 70 27.72 3.48 16.86
CA THR A 70 27.47 2.83 15.56
C THR A 70 28.77 2.34 14.93
N LEU A 71 29.85 3.13 15.03
CA LEU A 71 31.17 2.77 14.50
C LEU A 71 31.97 1.83 15.42
N GLY A 72 31.40 1.40 16.55
CA GLY A 72 32.09 0.53 17.51
C GLY A 72 33.31 1.18 18.16
N LEU A 73 33.33 2.51 18.28
CA LEU A 73 34.49 3.27 18.75
C LEU A 73 34.51 3.43 20.28
N ILE A 74 33.40 3.26 20.98
CA ILE A 74 33.30 3.46 22.43
C ILE A 74 34.38 2.64 23.17
N GLY A 75 35.20 3.31 23.99
CA GLY A 75 36.28 2.67 24.74
C GLY A 75 37.48 2.20 23.91
N THR A 76 37.52 2.54 22.61
CA THR A 76 38.67 2.28 21.72
C THR A 76 39.54 3.54 21.59
N PRO A 77 40.81 3.43 21.13
CA PRO A 77 41.65 4.61 20.86
C PRO A 77 41.11 5.56 19.77
N GLY A 78 40.04 5.18 19.06
CA GLY A 78 39.43 6.01 18.01
C GLY A 78 38.51 7.11 18.54
N THR A 79 38.21 7.15 19.84
CA THR A 79 37.44 8.22 20.50
C THR A 79 37.79 8.28 21.99
N ASP A 80 37.72 9.47 22.58
CA ASP A 80 37.91 9.65 24.03
C ASP A 80 36.65 9.33 24.86
N ILE A 81 35.58 8.86 24.21
CA ILE A 81 34.29 8.59 24.86
C ILE A 81 34.35 7.28 25.64
N VAL A 82 34.12 7.39 26.95
CA VAL A 82 33.94 6.28 27.88
C VAL A 82 32.61 6.44 28.60
N ILE A 83 31.77 5.39 28.58
CA ILE A 83 30.41 5.44 29.13
C ILE A 83 30.38 5.46 30.67
N GLY A 84 31.28 4.70 31.31
CA GLY A 84 31.27 4.57 32.76
C GLY A 84 30.09 3.76 33.31
N LYS A 85 29.77 3.95 34.59
CA LYS A 85 28.73 3.20 35.31
C LYS A 85 27.39 3.95 35.37
N LYS A 86 27.39 5.27 35.40
CA LYS A 86 26.16 6.08 35.47
C LYS A 86 26.16 7.17 34.40
N VAL A 87 25.12 7.20 33.58
CA VAL A 87 24.94 8.16 32.47
C VAL A 87 23.68 8.99 32.71
N ALA A 88 23.77 10.30 32.48
CA ALA A 88 22.60 11.17 32.39
C ALA A 88 22.35 11.57 30.93
N VAL A 89 21.22 11.17 30.37
CA VAL A 89 20.76 11.60 29.05
C VAL A 89 19.77 12.73 29.24
N ILE A 90 20.10 13.94 28.77
CA ILE A 90 19.26 15.12 28.92
C ILE A 90 18.44 15.31 27.64
N GLY A 91 17.13 15.04 27.71
CA GLY A 91 16.25 15.11 26.54
C GLY A 91 14.99 14.25 26.69
N GLY A 92 14.06 14.40 25.75
CA GLY A 92 12.81 13.64 25.75
C GLY A 92 12.29 13.22 24.37
N GLY A 93 13.04 13.46 23.29
CA GLY A 93 12.66 13.00 21.94
C GLY A 93 13.18 11.59 21.63
N ASN A 94 12.86 11.06 20.45
CA ASN A 94 13.33 9.74 19.99
C ASN A 94 14.86 9.61 20.06
N VAL A 95 15.57 10.68 19.72
CA VAL A 95 17.03 10.69 19.83
C VAL A 95 17.49 10.45 21.28
N ALA A 96 16.78 10.99 22.27
CA ALA A 96 17.12 10.75 23.68
C ALA A 96 16.85 9.29 24.09
N THR A 97 15.82 8.63 23.53
CA THR A 97 15.59 7.20 23.78
C THR A 97 16.68 6.34 23.15
N ASP A 98 17.15 6.68 21.94
CA ASP A 98 18.27 6.01 21.28
C ASP A 98 19.56 6.07 22.11
N ASN A 99 19.89 7.27 22.63
CA ASN A 99 21.06 7.44 23.49
C ASN A 99 20.91 6.64 24.79
N ALA A 100 19.72 6.69 25.41
CA ALA A 100 19.48 6.01 26.68
C ALA A 100 19.60 4.49 26.56
N ARG A 101 18.93 3.90 25.57
CA ARG A 101 18.97 2.45 25.29
C ARG A 101 20.37 2.01 24.88
N SER A 102 21.05 2.79 24.03
CA SER A 102 22.45 2.53 23.66
C SER A 102 23.35 2.51 24.90
N SER A 103 23.28 3.52 25.78
CA SER A 103 24.04 3.53 27.04
C SER A 103 23.70 2.34 27.95
N ARG A 104 22.43 1.92 28.04
CA ARG A 104 22.03 0.73 28.82
C ARG A 104 22.65 -0.56 28.29
N ARG A 105 22.72 -0.72 26.97
CA ARG A 105 23.34 -1.90 26.31
C ARG A 105 24.83 -2.03 26.58
N PHE A 106 25.51 -0.93 26.91
CA PHE A 106 26.89 -0.94 27.42
C PHE A 106 26.99 -1.17 28.94
N GLY A 107 25.88 -1.47 29.62
CA GLY A 107 25.83 -1.85 31.03
C GLY A 107 25.75 -0.68 32.02
N ALA A 108 25.57 0.56 31.55
CA ALA A 108 25.44 1.71 32.45
C ALA A 108 24.06 1.78 33.11
N ALA A 109 23.98 2.31 34.33
CA ALA A 109 22.75 2.83 34.90
C ALA A 109 22.43 4.18 34.22
N VAL A 110 21.26 4.28 33.59
CA VAL A 110 20.91 5.46 32.77
C VAL A 110 19.74 6.19 33.39
N ASP A 111 19.95 7.48 33.66
CA ASP A 111 18.90 8.44 33.97
C ASP A 111 18.57 9.25 32.71
N MET A 112 17.37 9.07 32.15
CA MET A 112 16.86 9.91 31.08
C MET A 112 16.06 11.05 31.69
N VAL A 113 16.60 12.25 31.64
CA VAL A 113 16.12 13.43 32.37
C VAL A 113 15.35 14.33 31.42
N TYR A 114 14.08 14.56 31.73
CA TYR A 114 13.20 15.41 30.95
C TYR A 114 12.56 16.49 31.82
N ARG A 115 12.59 17.73 31.33
CA ARG A 115 12.12 18.92 32.07
C ARG A 115 10.61 19.06 32.17
N ARG A 116 9.83 18.19 31.53
CA ARG A 116 8.35 18.16 31.57
C ARG A 116 7.86 16.78 32.00
N THR A 117 6.56 16.54 31.94
CA THR A 117 5.98 15.23 32.26
C THR A 117 6.01 14.30 31.04
N ARG A 118 5.58 13.04 31.25
CA ARG A 118 5.45 12.05 30.18
C ARG A 118 4.50 12.50 29.08
N GLU A 119 3.41 13.19 29.43
CA GLU A 119 2.40 13.64 28.47
C GLU A 119 2.97 14.62 27.43
N GLU A 120 3.96 15.43 27.80
CA GLU A 120 4.63 16.34 26.87
C GLU A 120 5.91 15.78 26.25
N MET A 121 6.21 14.48 26.43
CA MET A 121 7.41 13.86 25.88
C MET A 121 7.26 13.68 24.36
N PRO A 122 8.19 14.21 23.52
CA PRO A 122 8.08 14.08 22.06
C PRO A 122 8.39 12.69 21.51
N ALA A 123 9.04 11.83 22.30
CA ALA A 123 9.36 10.48 21.88
C ALA A 123 8.09 9.66 21.63
N ARG A 124 8.15 8.74 20.66
CA ARG A 124 7.03 7.83 20.39
C ARG A 124 6.83 6.89 21.59
N GLU A 125 5.58 6.57 21.89
CA GLU A 125 5.23 5.79 23.09
C GLU A 125 5.89 4.40 23.11
N ASP A 126 6.05 3.77 21.94
CA ASP A 126 6.75 2.50 21.78
C ASP A 126 8.25 2.61 22.10
N GLU A 127 8.91 3.71 21.75
CA GLU A 127 10.30 3.97 22.12
C GLU A 127 10.46 4.24 23.61
N VAL A 128 9.52 4.97 24.21
CA VAL A 128 9.48 5.22 25.66
C VAL A 128 9.28 3.92 26.42
N GLN A 129 8.39 3.05 25.96
CA GLN A 129 8.18 1.73 26.56
C GLN A 129 9.44 0.86 26.46
N GLY A 130 10.10 0.84 25.29
CA GLY A 130 11.37 0.13 25.12
C GLY A 130 12.48 0.61 26.08
N CYS A 131 12.54 1.91 26.39
CA CYS A 131 13.42 2.42 27.44
C CYS A 131 13.09 1.83 28.82
N ILE A 132 11.81 1.78 29.18
CA ILE A 132 11.35 1.23 30.47
C ILE A 132 11.71 -0.26 30.57
N ASP A 133 11.47 -1.02 29.49
CA ASP A 133 11.72 -2.45 29.44
C ASP A 133 13.22 -2.78 29.54
N GLU A 134 14.10 -1.94 28.96
CA GLU A 134 15.56 -2.02 29.11
C GLU A 134 16.08 -1.47 30.47
N GLY A 135 15.17 -1.00 31.33
CA GLY A 135 15.48 -0.50 32.67
C GLY A 135 16.14 0.89 32.70
N VAL A 136 15.85 1.74 31.71
CA VAL A 136 16.18 3.18 31.75
C VAL A 136 15.31 3.86 32.82
N ASN A 137 15.94 4.65 33.70
CA ASN A 137 15.22 5.44 34.69
C ASN A 137 14.74 6.76 34.08
N LEU A 138 13.45 6.85 33.75
CA LEU A 138 12.84 8.07 33.24
C LEU A 138 12.55 9.06 34.37
N ARG A 139 13.20 10.22 34.34
CA ARG A 139 13.09 11.25 35.38
C ARG A 139 12.47 12.52 34.82
N PHE A 140 11.19 12.71 35.13
CA PHE A 140 10.40 13.86 34.69
C PHE A 140 10.58 15.06 35.62
N LEU A 141 10.20 16.24 35.11
CA LEU A 141 10.21 17.50 35.85
C LEU A 141 11.57 17.84 36.47
N LEU A 142 12.66 17.55 35.75
CA LEU A 142 14.02 17.87 36.17
C LEU A 142 14.78 18.54 35.02
N ALA A 143 15.57 19.56 35.34
CA ALA A 143 16.46 20.21 34.37
C ALA A 143 17.85 20.43 34.98
N PRO A 144 18.94 20.21 34.22
CA PRO A 144 20.29 20.52 34.70
C PRO A 144 20.53 22.03 34.74
N LYS A 145 21.23 22.49 35.79
CA LYS A 145 21.60 23.90 36.02
C LYS A 145 23.08 24.17 35.81
N LYS A 146 23.93 23.22 36.20
CA LYS A 146 25.38 23.27 36.05
C LYS A 146 25.97 21.87 36.12
N ILE A 147 27.12 21.69 35.49
CA ILE A 147 27.92 20.47 35.53
C ILE A 147 29.33 20.88 35.97
N GLU A 148 29.92 20.12 36.87
CA GLU A 148 31.26 20.35 37.39
C GLU A 148 32.03 19.04 37.41
N LEU A 149 33.36 19.08 37.49
CA LEU A 149 34.10 17.87 37.87
C LEU A 149 33.80 17.56 39.34
N ASN A 150 33.60 16.28 39.66
CA ASN A 150 33.30 15.89 41.04
C ASN A 150 34.45 16.27 41.99
N GLU A 151 35.69 16.05 41.53
CA GLU A 151 36.93 16.40 42.21
C GLU A 151 38.00 16.82 41.19
N SER A 152 39.00 17.60 41.61
CA SER A 152 40.08 18.06 40.73
C SER A 152 40.88 16.89 40.14
N GLY A 153 40.94 16.79 38.82
CA GLY A 153 41.60 15.69 38.10
C GLY A 153 40.75 14.43 37.92
N SER A 154 39.49 14.42 38.41
CA SER A 154 38.55 13.32 38.17
C SER A 154 37.90 13.43 36.79
N SER A 155 37.63 12.29 36.16
CA SER A 155 36.77 12.20 34.97
C SER A 155 35.28 12.16 35.32
N ARG A 156 34.92 11.98 36.61
CA ARG A 156 33.51 11.95 37.03
C ARG A 156 32.95 13.35 37.12
N LEU A 157 31.70 13.49 36.67
CA LEU A 157 30.95 14.72 36.65
C LEU A 157 30.01 14.79 37.85
N LYS A 158 29.78 16.00 38.35
CA LYS A 158 28.76 16.35 39.32
C LYS A 158 27.75 17.26 38.63
N ILE A 159 26.55 16.75 38.41
CA ILE A 159 25.46 17.50 37.78
C ILE A 159 24.53 18.04 38.86
N THR A 160 24.22 19.33 38.79
CA THR A 160 23.21 19.97 39.65
C THR A 160 21.91 20.05 38.88
N TYR A 161 20.86 19.43 39.41
CA TYR A 161 19.51 19.52 38.87
C TYR A 161 18.68 20.51 39.68
N ALA A 162 17.70 21.12 39.02
CA ALA A 162 16.56 21.77 39.68
C ALA A 162 15.27 21.02 39.33
N LYS A 163 14.32 21.01 40.28
CA LYS A 163 12.97 20.52 40.02
C LYS A 163 12.20 21.56 39.21
N MET A 164 11.38 21.05 38.29
CA MET A 164 10.52 21.83 37.44
C MET A 164 9.06 21.61 37.84
N GLU A 165 8.23 22.60 37.57
CA GLU A 165 6.77 22.47 37.53
C GLU A 165 6.25 22.92 36.17
N LEU A 166 5.04 22.50 35.82
CA LEU A 166 4.43 22.91 34.57
C LEU A 166 3.70 24.25 34.77
N GLY A 167 4.16 25.28 34.07
CA GLY A 167 3.45 26.54 33.91
C GLY A 167 2.41 26.49 32.81
N GLU A 168 2.06 27.66 32.29
CA GLU A 168 1.08 27.80 31.20
C GLU A 168 1.55 27.15 29.89
N PRO A 169 0.62 26.63 29.06
CA PRO A 169 0.90 26.20 27.69
C PRO A 169 1.59 27.29 26.85
N ASP A 170 2.55 26.89 26.02
CA ASP A 170 3.06 27.71 24.94
C ASP A 170 2.15 27.66 23.69
N ALA A 171 2.53 28.36 22.62
CA ALA A 171 1.76 28.43 21.38
C ALA A 171 1.56 27.06 20.68
N SER A 172 2.36 26.05 21.03
CA SER A 172 2.20 24.68 20.53
C SER A 172 1.26 23.84 21.41
N GLY A 173 0.68 24.43 22.46
CA GLY A 173 -0.12 23.74 23.47
C GLY A 173 0.71 23.03 24.55
N ARG A 174 2.05 23.05 24.45
CA ARG A 174 2.94 22.36 25.41
C ARG A 174 3.18 23.22 26.64
N ARG A 175 2.98 22.67 27.84
CA ARG A 175 3.22 23.40 29.08
C ARG A 175 4.68 23.81 29.24
N ARG A 176 4.91 25.06 29.65
CA ARG A 176 6.26 25.60 29.87
C ARG A 176 6.84 25.04 31.16
N PRO A 177 8.08 24.54 31.17
CA PRO A 177 8.73 24.14 32.40
C PRO A 177 9.18 25.39 33.18
N VAL A 178 8.78 25.50 34.43
CA VAL A 178 9.14 26.58 35.37
C VAL A 178 9.98 25.98 36.49
N GLU A 179 11.10 26.60 36.80
CA GLU A 179 11.99 26.13 37.86
C GLU A 179 11.38 26.40 39.24
N ILE A 180 11.42 25.41 40.12
CA ILE A 180 11.03 25.56 41.53
C ILE A 180 12.25 26.11 42.30
N PRO A 181 12.23 27.34 42.82
CA PRO A 181 13.39 27.93 43.49
C PRO A 181 13.80 27.14 44.75
N GLY A 182 15.10 26.94 44.96
CA GLY A 182 15.61 26.25 46.15
C GLY A 182 15.45 24.72 46.12
N SER A 183 15.07 24.16 44.96
CA SER A 183 14.87 22.72 44.76
C SER A 183 16.11 21.98 44.28
N GLU A 184 17.27 22.63 44.29
CA GLU A 184 18.49 22.12 43.68
C GLU A 184 19.09 20.97 44.47
N PHE A 185 19.55 19.95 43.74
CA PHE A 185 20.31 18.84 44.31
C PHE A 185 21.36 18.36 43.33
N THR A 186 22.38 17.68 43.83
CA THR A 186 23.51 17.22 43.02
C THR A 186 23.58 15.70 42.97
N GLU A 187 24.08 15.20 41.84
CA GLU A 187 24.37 13.79 41.65
C GLU A 187 25.66 13.61 40.87
N ASP A 188 26.37 12.52 41.16
CA ASP A 188 27.55 12.14 40.41
C ASP A 188 27.18 11.24 39.24
N VAL A 189 27.74 11.52 38.07
CA VAL A 189 27.60 10.74 36.84
C VAL A 189 28.95 10.64 36.15
N ASP A 190 29.14 9.63 35.30
CA ASP A 190 30.38 9.44 34.57
C ASP A 190 30.32 10.09 33.19
N LEU A 191 29.12 10.16 32.59
CA LEU A 191 28.86 10.76 31.29
C LEU A 191 27.55 11.54 31.29
N VAL A 192 27.53 12.71 30.65
CA VAL A 192 26.30 13.46 30.34
C VAL A 192 26.16 13.53 28.82
N ILE A 193 24.98 13.14 28.32
CA ILE A 193 24.65 13.21 26.90
C ILE A 193 23.57 14.27 26.68
N ALA A 194 23.88 15.29 25.89
CA ALA A 194 22.93 16.32 25.47
C ALA A 194 22.13 15.83 24.25
N ALA A 195 20.87 15.47 24.47
CA ALA A 195 19.93 14.98 23.45
C ALA A 195 18.74 15.95 23.30
N ILE A 196 19.04 17.24 23.14
CA ILE A 196 18.06 18.33 23.12
C ILE A 196 17.80 18.95 21.74
N GLY A 197 18.53 18.50 20.72
CA GLY A 197 18.36 18.96 19.33
C GLY A 197 19.58 18.63 18.46
N GLN A 198 19.42 18.81 17.15
CA GLN A 198 20.46 18.59 16.15
C GLN A 198 20.40 19.70 15.09
N TYR A 199 21.55 20.01 14.49
CA TYR A 199 21.67 21.01 13.44
C TYR A 199 22.70 20.59 12.37
N PRO A 200 22.56 21.06 11.12
CA PRO A 200 23.57 20.86 10.08
C PRO A 200 24.80 21.71 10.34
N LYS A 201 26.00 21.11 10.29
CA LYS A 201 27.24 21.88 10.42
C LYS A 201 27.45 22.74 9.17
N LYS A 202 27.89 23.98 9.37
CA LYS A 202 28.26 24.89 8.27
C LYS A 202 29.65 24.53 7.73
N TYR A 203 29.75 24.38 6.42
CA TYR A 203 31.01 24.18 5.70
C TYR A 203 31.27 25.35 4.75
N GLU A 204 32.19 26.25 5.12
CA GLU A 204 32.50 27.43 4.30
C GLU A 204 32.97 27.05 2.88
N GLY A 205 33.68 25.93 2.74
CA GLY A 205 34.18 25.43 1.45
C GLY A 205 33.09 24.98 0.47
N PHE A 206 31.83 24.87 0.89
CA PHE A 206 30.74 24.56 -0.04
C PHE A 206 30.32 25.79 -0.85
N GLY A 207 30.48 27.00 -0.30
CA GLY A 207 30.12 28.25 -0.97
C GLY A 207 28.61 28.39 -1.20
N VAL A 208 27.78 27.85 -0.30
CA VAL A 208 26.30 27.92 -0.34
C VAL A 208 25.75 28.78 0.79
N GLN A 209 24.62 29.42 0.56
CA GLN A 209 23.91 30.18 1.59
C GLN A 209 23.27 29.25 2.62
N THR A 210 23.35 29.64 3.89
CA THR A 210 22.70 28.97 5.01
C THR A 210 21.83 29.94 5.80
N ASP A 211 20.77 29.45 6.44
CA ASP A 211 19.97 30.23 7.36
C ASP A 211 20.65 30.42 8.74
N GLY A 212 19.97 31.10 9.66
CA GLY A 212 20.48 31.35 11.02
C GLY A 212 20.63 30.10 11.90
N LYS A 213 20.19 28.92 11.43
CA LYS A 213 20.33 27.61 12.09
C LYS A 213 21.32 26.70 11.37
N GLY A 214 22.02 27.20 10.34
CA GLY A 214 22.98 26.43 9.57
C GLY A 214 22.38 25.53 8.48
N ARG A 215 21.07 25.61 8.23
CA ARG A 215 20.42 24.84 7.16
C ARG A 215 20.72 25.48 5.80
N ILE A 216 21.00 24.67 4.81
CA ILE A 216 21.28 25.13 3.44
C ILE A 216 19.98 25.65 2.83
N VAL A 217 20.04 26.86 2.29
CA VAL A 217 18.90 27.50 1.61
C VAL A 217 18.86 27.01 0.17
N VAL A 218 17.72 26.45 -0.23
CA VAL A 218 17.45 25.94 -1.58
C VAL A 218 16.19 26.57 -2.15
N ARG A 219 16.05 26.49 -3.48
CA ARG A 219 14.76 26.72 -4.15
C ARG A 219 13.86 25.50 -3.96
N GLU A 220 12.63 25.71 -3.53
CA GLU A 220 11.69 24.62 -3.21
C GLU A 220 11.29 23.76 -4.41
N ASP A 221 11.39 24.28 -5.63
CA ASP A 221 11.01 23.59 -6.87
C ASP A 221 12.10 22.67 -7.44
N SER A 222 13.37 22.97 -7.15
CA SER A 222 14.52 22.40 -7.85
C SER A 222 15.61 21.91 -6.90
N MET A 223 15.47 22.16 -5.60
CA MET A 223 16.50 21.91 -4.58
C MET A 223 17.84 22.60 -4.86
N LEU A 224 17.87 23.53 -5.80
CA LEU A 224 19.06 24.26 -6.20
C LEU A 224 19.47 25.24 -5.10
N THR A 225 20.74 25.20 -4.72
CA THR A 225 21.30 26.12 -3.73
C THR A 225 21.56 27.51 -4.33
N SER A 226 22.12 28.44 -3.54
CA SER A 226 22.61 29.72 -4.07
C SER A 226 23.77 29.58 -5.06
N ARG A 227 24.34 28.38 -5.22
CA ARG A 227 25.50 28.09 -6.07
C ARG A 227 25.06 27.28 -7.30
N PRO A 228 25.34 27.74 -8.52
CA PRO A 228 25.00 27.00 -9.75
C PRO A 228 25.65 25.61 -9.78
N GLY A 229 24.90 24.61 -10.26
CA GLY A 229 25.34 23.21 -10.34
C GLY A 229 25.41 22.50 -8.98
N VAL A 230 24.96 23.14 -7.89
CA VAL A 230 24.97 22.57 -6.54
C VAL A 230 23.57 22.54 -5.96
N TYR A 231 23.15 21.34 -5.58
CA TYR A 231 21.83 21.01 -5.01
C TYR A 231 21.98 20.54 -3.56
N ALA A 232 20.91 20.58 -2.77
CA ALA A 232 20.93 20.05 -1.40
C ALA A 232 19.57 19.50 -0.98
N GLY A 233 19.56 18.47 -0.14
CA GLY A 233 18.33 17.87 0.39
C GLY A 233 18.57 17.05 1.65
N GLY A 234 17.48 16.64 2.30
CA GLY A 234 17.50 15.96 3.58
C GLY A 234 17.64 16.90 4.78
N ASP A 235 18.08 16.36 5.91
CA ASP A 235 18.15 17.12 7.17
C ASP A 235 19.06 18.37 7.09
N CYS A 236 19.99 18.44 6.14
CA CYS A 236 20.79 19.66 5.95
C CYS A 236 20.00 20.85 5.38
N VAL A 237 18.81 20.60 4.84
CA VAL A 237 17.86 21.62 4.35
C VAL A 237 16.67 21.76 5.31
N LEU A 238 16.06 20.65 5.72
CA LEU A 238 14.85 20.66 6.56
C LEU A 238 15.16 20.97 8.02
N GLY A 239 16.34 20.56 8.49
CA GLY A 239 16.57 20.24 9.90
C GLY A 239 16.17 18.79 10.20
N PRO A 240 16.32 18.33 11.46
CA PRO A 240 16.06 16.93 11.82
C PRO A 240 14.62 16.55 11.50
N SER A 241 14.45 15.68 10.50
CA SER A 241 13.17 15.31 9.91
C SER A 241 13.02 13.79 9.88
N THR A 242 11.93 13.29 9.31
CA THR A 242 11.76 11.84 9.09
C THR A 242 12.52 11.38 7.84
N LEU A 243 12.85 10.08 7.78
CA LEU A 243 13.55 9.50 6.63
C LEU A 243 12.83 9.79 5.31
N ILE A 244 11.49 9.67 5.29
CA ILE A 244 10.69 9.91 4.09
C ILE A 244 10.75 11.38 3.63
N GLU A 245 10.82 12.33 4.55
CA GLU A 245 10.99 13.74 4.21
C GLU A 245 12.34 14.00 3.55
N SER A 246 13.38 13.31 4.03
CA SER A 246 14.72 13.40 3.45
C SER A 246 14.82 12.72 2.09
N VAL A 247 14.20 11.55 1.93
CA VAL A 247 14.11 10.84 0.64
C VAL A 247 13.35 11.71 -0.37
N ALA A 248 12.20 12.28 -0.01
CA ALA A 248 11.41 13.12 -0.90
C ALA A 248 12.12 14.41 -1.38
N GLN A 249 13.21 14.85 -0.74
CA GLN A 249 14.04 15.94 -1.28
C GLN A 249 15.19 15.45 -2.17
N GLY A 250 15.58 14.18 -2.03
CA GLY A 250 16.54 13.53 -2.92
C GLY A 250 15.91 13.03 -4.23
N TYR A 251 14.58 12.90 -4.27
CA TYR A 251 13.82 12.51 -5.45
C TYR A 251 12.86 13.63 -5.88
N GLU A 252 12.67 13.80 -7.18
CA GLU A 252 11.64 14.69 -7.73
C GLU A 252 10.21 14.15 -7.50
N ALA A 253 10.07 12.86 -7.14
CA ALA A 253 8.80 12.22 -6.77
C ALA A 253 8.99 11.10 -5.72
N ALA A 254 8.00 10.91 -4.83
CA ALA A 254 7.94 9.80 -3.88
C ALA A 254 6.55 9.16 -3.85
N PHE A 255 6.47 7.84 -3.68
CA PHE A 255 5.21 7.10 -3.63
C PHE A 255 5.00 6.41 -2.27
N ILE A 256 3.82 6.57 -1.69
CA ILE A 256 3.42 5.97 -0.40
C ILE A 256 2.46 4.81 -0.65
N GLY A 257 2.95 3.57 -0.44
CA GLY A 257 2.20 2.32 -0.61
C GLY A 257 2.18 1.45 0.65
N ILE A 258 1.96 2.04 1.82
CA ILE A 258 2.18 1.37 3.12
C ILE A 258 1.13 0.31 3.51
N GLY A 259 0.00 0.21 2.79
CA GLY A 259 -1.09 -0.73 3.13
C GLY A 259 -1.99 -0.25 4.29
N ALA A 260 -2.83 -1.16 4.81
CA ALA A 260 -3.67 -0.96 6.00
C ALA A 260 -3.13 -1.77 7.19
N GLN A 261 -2.36 -1.13 8.08
CA GLN A 261 -1.60 -1.82 9.14
C GLN A 261 -2.29 -1.84 10.50
N GLY A 262 -3.39 -1.11 10.66
CA GLY A 262 -4.20 -1.09 11.87
C GLY A 262 -5.29 -2.14 11.80
N GLY A 263 -5.58 -2.79 12.92
CA GLY A 263 -6.72 -3.68 13.09
C GLY A 263 -7.76 -3.08 14.01
N ASP A 264 -9.03 -3.28 13.68
CA ASP A 264 -10.14 -2.81 14.52
C ASP A 264 -10.24 -3.63 15.82
N GLN A 265 -10.51 -2.93 16.91
CA GLN A 265 -10.79 -3.51 18.22
C GLN A 265 -12.26 -3.92 18.33
N LEU A 266 -12.57 -4.90 19.17
CA LEU A 266 -13.94 -5.44 19.31
C LEU A 266 -14.94 -4.41 19.88
N GLY A 267 -14.44 -3.38 20.57
CA GLY A 267 -15.22 -2.31 21.20
C GLY A 267 -15.91 -2.75 22.48
N LEU A 268 -15.33 -3.67 23.24
CA LEU A 268 -15.94 -4.28 24.42
C LEU A 268 -15.02 -4.26 25.66
N PRO A 269 -15.58 -4.41 26.88
CA PRO A 269 -14.77 -4.53 28.09
C PRO A 269 -13.81 -5.71 27.97
N GLY A 270 -12.50 -5.45 28.11
CA GLY A 270 -11.45 -6.47 27.99
C GLY A 270 -10.54 -6.35 26.78
N ASP A 271 -10.82 -5.44 25.82
CA ASP A 271 -10.01 -5.27 24.61
C ASP A 271 -8.52 -4.97 24.87
N GLY A 272 -8.23 -4.27 25.98
CA GLY A 272 -6.85 -3.92 26.35
C GLY A 272 -6.08 -5.01 27.10
N LEU A 273 -6.62 -6.23 27.23
CA LEU A 273 -5.92 -7.32 27.89
C LEU A 273 -4.78 -7.86 26.99
N PRO A 274 -3.61 -8.26 27.55
CA PRO A 274 -2.43 -8.63 26.75
C PRO A 274 -2.64 -9.72 25.69
N ASN A 275 -3.54 -10.67 25.94
CA ASN A 275 -3.84 -11.79 25.03
C ASN A 275 -5.10 -11.55 24.17
N VAL A 276 -5.55 -10.29 24.09
CA VAL A 276 -6.56 -9.85 23.12
C VAL A 276 -5.84 -8.99 22.09
N ILE A 277 -5.68 -9.52 20.88
CA ILE A 277 -4.87 -8.87 19.85
C ILE A 277 -5.66 -8.70 18.56
N ASP A 278 -5.29 -7.71 17.76
CA ASP A 278 -5.85 -7.54 16.43
C ASP A 278 -5.17 -8.47 15.40
N SER A 279 -5.91 -8.77 14.34
CA SER A 279 -5.45 -9.64 13.26
C SER A 279 -4.13 -9.18 12.60
N PRO A 280 -3.97 -7.93 12.14
CA PRO A 280 -2.71 -7.47 11.56
C PRO A 280 -1.51 -7.70 12.47
N THR A 281 -1.64 -7.42 13.77
CA THR A 281 -0.60 -7.70 14.76
C THR A 281 -0.24 -9.19 14.83
N PHE A 282 -1.24 -10.07 14.88
CA PHE A 282 -1.02 -11.52 14.90
C PHE A 282 -0.36 -12.02 13.61
N LEU A 283 -0.96 -11.76 12.45
CA LEU A 283 -0.47 -12.27 11.17
C LEU A 283 0.92 -11.73 10.83
N ARG A 284 1.23 -10.47 11.18
CA ARG A 284 2.59 -9.94 11.05
C ARG A 284 3.59 -10.71 11.91
N ALA A 285 3.23 -11.07 13.14
CA ALA A 285 4.09 -11.85 14.01
C ALA A 285 4.31 -13.29 13.48
N VAL A 286 3.28 -13.89 12.88
CA VAL A 286 3.37 -15.19 12.18
C VAL A 286 4.34 -15.09 11.01
N THR A 287 4.13 -14.13 10.10
CA THR A 287 4.95 -13.94 8.89
C THR A 287 6.42 -13.67 9.21
N LEU A 288 6.70 -12.90 10.27
CA LEU A 288 8.06 -12.59 10.69
C LEU A 288 8.70 -13.70 11.55
N GLY A 289 8.00 -14.82 11.78
CA GLY A 289 8.49 -15.91 12.62
C GLY A 289 8.71 -15.51 14.09
N LEU A 290 7.98 -14.50 14.57
CA LEU A 290 8.18 -13.93 15.89
C LEU A 290 7.47 -14.74 16.97
N ILE A 291 6.38 -15.46 16.67
CA ILE A 291 5.59 -16.19 17.67
C ILE A 291 6.48 -17.05 18.57
N GLY A 292 6.45 -16.79 19.89
CA GLY A 292 7.25 -17.51 20.88
C GLY A 292 8.75 -17.14 20.93
N THR A 293 9.20 -16.12 20.21
CA THR A 293 10.58 -15.60 20.27
C THR A 293 10.77 -14.53 21.35
N PRO A 294 11.98 -14.36 21.90
CA PRO A 294 12.28 -13.25 22.80
C PRO A 294 12.06 -11.91 22.09
N GLY A 295 11.07 -11.13 22.54
CA GLY A 295 10.73 -9.83 21.94
C GLY A 295 9.30 -9.72 21.40
N THR A 296 8.50 -10.78 21.47
CA THR A 296 7.04 -10.70 21.31
C THR A 296 6.32 -11.38 22.48
N ASP A 297 5.32 -10.70 23.01
CA ASP A 297 4.50 -11.22 24.11
C ASP A 297 3.33 -12.10 23.62
N ILE A 298 3.30 -12.45 22.33
CA ILE A 298 2.21 -13.24 21.74
C ILE A 298 2.44 -14.73 22.04
N VAL A 299 1.55 -15.29 22.86
CA VAL A 299 1.48 -16.72 23.17
C VAL A 299 0.15 -17.29 22.70
N ILE A 300 0.19 -18.23 21.76
CA ILE A 300 -1.03 -18.80 21.16
C ILE A 300 -1.82 -19.66 22.15
N GLY A 301 -1.11 -20.44 22.98
CA GLY A 301 -1.74 -21.36 23.93
C GLY A 301 -2.44 -22.55 23.26
N LYS A 302 -3.40 -23.16 23.95
CA LYS A 302 -4.09 -24.38 23.52
C LYS A 302 -5.46 -24.09 22.88
N LYS A 303 -6.14 -23.02 23.28
CA LYS A 303 -7.45 -22.65 22.73
C LYS A 303 -7.47 -21.19 22.29
N VAL A 304 -7.81 -20.95 21.03
CA VAL A 304 -7.86 -19.62 20.41
C VAL A 304 -9.28 -19.32 19.96
N ALA A 305 -9.77 -18.12 20.26
CA ALA A 305 -11.01 -17.60 19.68
C ALA A 305 -10.69 -16.53 18.63
N VAL A 306 -11.01 -16.80 17.37
CA VAL A 306 -10.93 -15.81 16.28
C VAL A 306 -12.30 -15.20 16.07
N ILE A 307 -12.44 -13.91 16.33
CA ILE A 307 -13.71 -13.19 16.19
C ILE A 307 -13.75 -12.53 14.81
N GLY A 308 -14.57 -13.05 13.91
CA GLY A 308 -14.63 -12.57 12.53
C GLY A 308 -15.19 -13.61 11.56
N GLY A 309 -15.48 -13.18 10.33
CA GLY A 309 -16.05 -14.05 9.28
C GLY A 309 -15.48 -13.81 7.88
N GLY A 310 -14.47 -12.93 7.72
CA GLY A 310 -13.86 -12.65 6.42
C GLY A 310 -12.63 -13.53 6.15
N ASN A 311 -12.03 -13.38 4.96
CA ASN A 311 -10.80 -14.09 4.58
C ASN A 311 -9.67 -13.85 5.60
N VAL A 312 -9.54 -12.63 6.10
CA VAL A 312 -8.58 -12.33 7.16
C VAL A 312 -8.81 -13.20 8.40
N ALA A 313 -10.08 -13.45 8.77
CA ALA A 313 -10.39 -14.31 9.91
C ALA A 313 -10.07 -15.79 9.62
N THR A 314 -10.20 -16.26 8.37
CA THR A 314 -9.77 -17.61 7.99
C THR A 314 -8.25 -17.75 8.07
N ASP A 315 -7.50 -16.74 7.65
CA ASP A 315 -6.02 -16.69 7.76
C ASP A 315 -5.56 -16.83 9.21
N ASN A 316 -6.17 -16.07 10.12
CA ASN A 316 -5.86 -16.13 11.55
C ASN A 316 -6.20 -17.51 12.14
N ALA A 317 -7.34 -18.07 11.75
CA ALA A 317 -7.82 -19.35 12.26
C ALA A 317 -6.92 -20.50 11.81
N ARG A 318 -6.60 -20.59 10.51
CA ARG A 318 -5.72 -21.61 9.93
C ARG A 318 -4.29 -21.49 10.45
N SER A 319 -3.76 -20.26 10.53
CA SER A 319 -2.45 -20.02 11.13
C SER A 319 -2.39 -20.50 12.58
N SER A 320 -3.41 -20.20 13.39
CA SER A 320 -3.49 -20.67 14.77
C SER A 320 -3.59 -22.20 14.88
N ARG A 321 -4.31 -22.86 13.94
CA ARG A 321 -4.39 -24.33 13.86
C ARG A 321 -3.02 -24.97 13.59
N ARG A 322 -2.22 -24.38 12.70
CA ARG A 322 -0.85 -24.85 12.36
C ARG A 322 0.15 -24.70 13.51
N PHE A 323 -0.14 -23.84 14.48
CA PHE A 323 0.57 -23.80 15.76
C PHE A 323 0.04 -24.81 16.80
N GLY A 324 -0.90 -25.68 16.42
CA GLY A 324 -1.42 -26.76 17.24
C GLY A 324 -2.57 -26.38 18.17
N ALA A 325 -3.08 -25.14 18.10
CA ALA A 325 -4.18 -24.70 18.96
C ALA A 325 -5.54 -25.22 18.48
N ALA A 326 -6.45 -25.53 19.40
CA ALA A 326 -7.87 -25.70 19.09
C ALA A 326 -8.49 -24.31 18.80
N VAL A 327 -9.08 -24.13 17.62
CA VAL A 327 -9.53 -22.81 17.17
C VAL A 327 -11.05 -22.79 17.02
N ASP A 328 -11.67 -21.84 17.71
CA ASP A 328 -13.05 -21.44 17.50
C ASP A 328 -13.08 -20.17 16.64
N MET A 329 -13.60 -20.27 15.42
CA MET A 329 -13.88 -19.10 14.58
C MET A 329 -15.32 -18.67 14.81
N VAL A 330 -15.49 -17.53 15.46
CA VAL A 330 -16.79 -17.07 15.97
C VAL A 330 -17.34 -15.97 15.08
N TYR A 331 -18.50 -16.22 14.49
CA TYR A 331 -19.19 -15.29 13.61
C TYR A 331 -20.61 -15.00 14.10
N ARG A 332 -20.97 -13.72 14.10
CA ARG A 332 -22.25 -13.22 14.65
C ARG A 332 -23.47 -13.46 13.76
N ARG A 333 -23.28 -14.04 12.56
CA ARG A 333 -24.36 -14.38 11.60
C ARG A 333 -24.23 -15.85 11.16
N THR A 334 -25.01 -16.29 10.18
CA THR A 334 -24.89 -17.66 9.64
C THR A 334 -23.81 -17.72 8.55
N ARG A 335 -23.58 -18.94 8.03
CA ARG A 335 -22.58 -19.18 6.97
C ARG A 335 -22.91 -18.40 5.70
N GLU A 336 -24.19 -18.26 5.38
CA GLU A 336 -24.68 -17.60 4.17
C GLU A 336 -24.30 -16.11 4.11
N GLU A 337 -24.18 -15.43 5.25
CA GLU A 337 -23.70 -14.05 5.32
C GLU A 337 -22.21 -13.92 5.60
N MET A 338 -21.45 -15.03 5.61
CA MET A 338 -20.01 -15.00 5.87
C MET A 338 -19.29 -14.37 4.66
N PRO A 339 -18.50 -13.30 4.85
CA PRO A 339 -17.83 -12.64 3.73
C PRO A 339 -16.60 -13.39 3.20
N ALA A 340 -16.09 -14.38 3.93
CA ALA A 340 -15.01 -15.23 3.44
C ALA A 340 -15.43 -16.00 2.19
N ARG A 341 -14.48 -16.29 1.32
CA ARG A 341 -14.72 -17.13 0.15
C ARG A 341 -14.99 -18.57 0.59
N GLU A 342 -15.81 -19.27 -0.18
CA GLU A 342 -16.25 -20.64 0.15
C GLU A 342 -15.09 -21.66 0.23
N ASP A 343 -14.08 -21.49 -0.62
CA ASP A 343 -12.83 -22.26 -0.61
C ASP A 343 -12.03 -22.06 0.70
N GLU A 344 -11.94 -20.82 1.19
CA GLU A 344 -11.30 -20.52 2.47
C GLU A 344 -12.08 -21.09 3.67
N ILE A 345 -13.41 -21.00 3.63
CA ILE A 345 -14.29 -21.59 4.66
C ILE A 345 -14.09 -23.11 4.70
N GLN A 346 -14.05 -23.77 3.54
CA GLN A 346 -13.82 -25.20 3.45
C GLN A 346 -12.41 -25.58 3.94
N GLY A 347 -11.39 -24.79 3.61
CA GLY A 347 -10.03 -24.97 4.13
C GLY A 347 -9.95 -24.91 5.65
N CYS A 348 -10.69 -24.00 6.29
CA CYS A 348 -10.84 -23.97 7.75
C CYS A 348 -11.45 -25.27 8.30
N ILE A 349 -12.53 -25.76 7.69
CA ILE A 349 -13.22 -26.99 8.11
C ILE A 349 -12.26 -28.19 7.99
N ASP A 350 -11.56 -28.29 6.85
CA ASP A 350 -10.60 -29.36 6.57
C ASP A 350 -9.47 -29.40 7.61
N GLU A 351 -8.94 -28.25 8.03
CA GLU A 351 -7.89 -28.13 9.05
C GLU A 351 -8.42 -28.27 10.51
N GLY A 352 -9.72 -28.51 10.66
CA GLY A 352 -10.38 -28.73 11.95
C GLY A 352 -10.64 -27.46 12.76
N VAL A 353 -10.80 -26.31 12.09
CA VAL A 353 -11.32 -25.09 12.72
C VAL A 353 -12.80 -25.28 13.05
N ASN A 354 -13.19 -25.00 14.29
CA ASN A 354 -14.57 -25.04 14.71
C ASN A 354 -15.29 -23.72 14.35
N LEU A 355 -16.11 -23.75 13.31
CA LEU A 355 -16.92 -22.59 12.89
C LEU A 355 -18.17 -22.46 13.78
N ARG A 356 -18.27 -21.35 14.51
CA ARG A 356 -19.35 -21.09 15.45
C ARG A 356 -20.16 -19.87 15.01
N PHE A 357 -21.32 -20.14 14.45
CA PHE A 357 -22.25 -19.13 13.95
C PHE A 357 -23.17 -18.58 15.04
N LEU A 358 -23.79 -17.43 14.75
CA LEU A 358 -24.78 -16.79 15.62
C LEU A 358 -24.28 -16.55 17.05
N LEU A 359 -23.01 -16.17 17.18
CA LEU A 359 -22.38 -15.83 18.47
C LEU A 359 -21.58 -14.54 18.33
N ALA A 360 -21.65 -13.67 19.33
CA ALA A 360 -20.79 -12.50 19.42
C ALA A 360 -20.28 -12.31 20.86
N PRO A 361 -19.03 -11.84 21.04
CA PRO A 361 -18.49 -11.54 22.35
C PRO A 361 -19.16 -10.31 22.97
N LYS A 362 -19.32 -10.31 24.30
CA LYS A 362 -19.88 -9.22 25.11
C LYS A 362 -18.86 -8.58 26.03
N LYS A 363 -17.97 -9.40 26.60
CA LYS A 363 -16.87 -8.97 27.46
C LYS A 363 -15.79 -10.05 27.50
N ILE A 364 -14.56 -9.63 27.76
CA ILE A 364 -13.39 -10.49 27.98
C ILE A 364 -12.78 -10.09 29.33
N GLU A 365 -12.46 -11.08 30.15
CA GLU A 365 -11.88 -10.88 31.48
C GLU A 365 -10.69 -11.83 31.64
N LEU A 366 -9.79 -11.54 32.58
CA LEU A 366 -8.84 -12.56 33.02
C LEU A 366 -9.62 -13.64 33.79
N ASN A 367 -9.31 -14.91 33.52
CA ASN A 367 -9.95 -16.04 34.19
C ASN A 367 -9.74 -15.98 35.71
N GLU A 368 -8.51 -15.67 36.12
CA GLU A 368 -8.10 -15.47 37.51
C GLU A 368 -7.07 -14.33 37.60
N SER A 369 -6.98 -13.69 38.76
CA SER A 369 -6.04 -12.58 38.98
C SER A 369 -4.59 -13.04 38.78
N GLY A 370 -3.88 -12.44 37.83
CA GLY A 370 -2.50 -12.79 37.47
C GLY A 370 -2.36 -13.97 36.51
N SER A 371 -3.47 -14.53 36.02
CA SER A 371 -3.46 -15.52 34.93
C SER A 371 -3.35 -14.85 33.57
N SER A 372 -2.67 -15.51 32.63
CA SER A 372 -2.67 -15.15 31.20
C SER A 372 -3.88 -15.70 30.45
N ARG A 373 -4.67 -16.60 31.07
CA ARG A 373 -5.87 -17.17 30.45
C ARG A 373 -7.03 -16.19 30.52
N LEU A 374 -7.77 -16.10 29.42
CA LEU A 374 -8.92 -15.24 29.26
C LEU A 374 -10.21 -16.02 29.50
N ARG A 375 -11.23 -15.32 29.96
CA ARG A 375 -12.62 -15.76 29.99
C ARG A 375 -13.42 -14.83 29.11
N ILE A 376 -13.98 -15.37 28.04
CA ILE A 376 -14.81 -14.65 27.09
C ILE A 376 -16.28 -14.96 27.37
N THR A 377 -17.11 -13.92 27.46
CA THR A 377 -18.57 -14.04 27.55
C THR A 377 -19.16 -13.83 26.18
N TYR A 378 -19.87 -14.83 25.66
CA TYR A 378 -20.61 -14.74 24.40
C TYR A 378 -22.10 -14.53 24.68
N ALA A 379 -22.79 -13.89 23.74
CA ALA A 379 -24.24 -13.92 23.62
C ALA A 379 -24.64 -14.60 22.30
N LYS A 380 -25.78 -15.30 22.31
CA LYS A 380 -26.39 -15.84 21.09
C LYS A 380 -27.03 -14.73 20.28
N MET A 381 -26.95 -14.88 18.97
CA MET A 381 -27.50 -13.96 18.00
C MET A 381 -28.62 -14.64 17.22
N GLU A 382 -29.54 -13.85 16.69
CA GLU A 382 -30.49 -14.23 15.66
C GLU A 382 -30.38 -13.24 14.48
N LEU A 383 -30.88 -13.65 13.31
CA LEU A 383 -30.88 -12.79 12.15
C LEU A 383 -32.11 -11.87 12.18
N GLY A 384 -31.86 -10.57 12.23
CA GLY A 384 -32.86 -9.53 12.04
C GLY A 384 -33.06 -9.19 10.56
N GLU A 385 -33.56 -7.97 10.30
CA GLU A 385 -33.80 -7.47 8.95
C GLU A 385 -32.49 -7.28 8.15
N PRO A 386 -32.51 -7.45 6.82
CA PRO A 386 -31.43 -7.07 5.93
C PRO A 386 -31.02 -5.59 6.09
N ASP A 387 -29.73 -5.31 6.02
CA ASP A 387 -29.20 -3.96 5.84
C ASP A 387 -29.23 -3.54 4.35
N ALA A 388 -28.72 -2.34 4.06
CA ALA A 388 -28.72 -1.78 2.71
C ALA A 388 -27.90 -2.61 1.69
N SER A 389 -27.00 -3.48 2.15
CA SER A 389 -26.25 -4.42 1.30
C SER A 389 -26.99 -5.74 1.07
N GLY A 390 -28.19 -5.90 1.66
CA GLY A 390 -28.95 -7.15 1.66
C GLY A 390 -28.51 -8.14 2.75
N ARG A 391 -27.48 -7.83 3.55
CA ARG A 391 -26.99 -8.71 4.61
C ARG A 391 -27.84 -8.58 5.87
N ARG A 392 -28.29 -9.69 6.44
CA ARG A 392 -29.12 -9.68 7.66
C ARG A 392 -28.34 -9.13 8.85
N ARG A 393 -28.99 -8.28 9.66
CA ARG A 393 -28.38 -7.71 10.87
C ARG A 393 -28.34 -8.76 11.99
N PRO A 394 -27.24 -8.87 12.74
CA PRO A 394 -27.23 -9.69 13.94
C PRO A 394 -28.01 -8.99 15.06
N VAL A 395 -28.93 -9.70 15.70
CA VAL A 395 -29.71 -9.24 16.85
C VAL A 395 -29.41 -10.15 18.03
N GLU A 396 -29.05 -9.55 19.17
CA GLU A 396 -28.74 -10.31 20.38
C GLU A 396 -30.01 -10.92 20.99
N ILE A 397 -29.93 -12.19 21.38
CA ILE A 397 -30.97 -12.87 22.15
C ILE A 397 -30.72 -12.58 23.64
N PRO A 398 -31.56 -11.79 24.33
CA PRO A 398 -31.31 -11.41 25.73
C PRO A 398 -31.30 -12.63 26.67
N GLY A 399 -30.37 -12.66 27.63
CA GLY A 399 -30.30 -13.74 28.63
C GLY A 399 -29.68 -15.03 28.10
N SER A 400 -29.07 -15.00 26.91
CA SER A 400 -28.44 -16.15 26.26
C SER A 400 -26.93 -16.27 26.56
N GLU A 401 -26.43 -15.49 27.51
CA GLU A 401 -25.01 -15.35 27.75
C GLU A 401 -24.40 -16.59 28.39
N PHE A 402 -23.19 -16.93 27.94
CA PHE A 402 -22.39 -17.99 28.55
C PHE A 402 -20.91 -17.66 28.42
N THR A 403 -20.09 -18.28 29.27
CA THR A 403 -18.65 -18.02 29.34
C THR A 403 -17.84 -19.22 28.95
N GLU A 404 -16.70 -18.99 28.29
CA GLU A 404 -15.70 -20.00 28.02
C GLU A 404 -14.31 -19.45 28.30
N ASP A 405 -13.38 -20.33 28.68
CA ASP A 405 -11.98 -19.97 28.87
C ASP A 405 -11.21 -20.22 27.56
N VAL A 406 -10.36 -19.26 27.19
CA VAL A 406 -9.48 -19.30 26.02
C VAL A 406 -8.11 -18.74 26.40
N ASP A 407 -7.07 -19.05 25.62
CA ASP A 407 -5.72 -18.58 25.88
C ASP A 407 -5.39 -17.32 25.06
N LEU A 408 -5.99 -17.18 23.87
CA LEU A 408 -5.83 -16.03 22.98
C LEU A 408 -7.17 -15.67 22.32
N VAL A 409 -7.44 -14.37 22.20
CA VAL A 409 -8.54 -13.82 21.39
C VAL A 409 -7.95 -12.98 20.28
N ILE A 410 -8.35 -13.25 19.04
CA ILE A 410 -7.93 -12.49 17.86
C ILE A 410 -9.13 -11.75 17.28
N ALA A 411 -9.06 -10.43 17.25
CA ALA A 411 -10.05 -9.57 16.61
C ALA A 411 -9.76 -9.45 15.10
N ALA A 412 -10.58 -10.13 14.28
CA ALA A 412 -10.48 -10.15 12.82
C ALA A 412 -11.73 -9.54 12.19
N ILE A 413 -12.06 -8.31 12.60
CA ILE A 413 -13.31 -7.61 12.26
C ILE A 413 -13.15 -6.38 11.37
N GLY A 414 -11.92 -6.01 11.02
CA GLY A 414 -11.63 -4.90 10.10
C GLY A 414 -10.17 -4.44 10.18
N GLN A 415 -9.77 -3.65 9.18
CA GLN A 415 -8.43 -3.08 9.06
C GLN A 415 -8.52 -1.63 8.59
N TYR A 416 -7.55 -0.81 9.00
CA TYR A 416 -7.46 0.59 8.60
C TYR A 416 -6.00 1.04 8.43
N PRO A 417 -5.73 2.04 7.56
CA PRO A 417 -4.40 2.64 7.46
C PRO A 417 -4.07 3.46 8.70
N LYS A 418 -2.90 3.23 9.29
CA LYS A 418 -2.44 4.06 10.42
C LYS A 418 -2.03 5.45 9.91
N LYS A 419 -2.40 6.49 10.64
CA LYS A 419 -1.94 7.86 10.39
C LYS A 419 -0.50 8.02 10.87
N TYR A 420 0.36 8.53 10.01
CA TYR A 420 1.75 8.88 10.34
C TYR A 420 1.93 10.39 10.18
N GLU A 421 2.00 11.12 11.31
CA GLU A 421 2.16 12.59 11.29
C GLU A 421 3.41 13.05 10.52
N GLY A 422 4.45 12.21 10.47
CA GLY A 422 5.69 12.49 9.76
C GLY A 422 5.59 12.53 8.23
N PHE A 423 4.48 12.10 7.63
CA PHE A 423 4.33 12.11 6.17
C PHE A 423 3.95 13.49 5.62
N GLY A 424 3.32 14.35 6.45
CA GLY A 424 2.91 15.69 6.02
C GLY A 424 1.85 15.69 4.91
N VAL A 425 1.02 14.64 4.85
CA VAL A 425 -0.08 14.50 3.87
C VAL A 425 -1.44 14.54 4.57
N GLN A 426 -2.46 15.05 3.87
CA GLN A 426 -3.83 15.06 4.36
C GLN A 426 -4.41 13.64 4.40
N THR A 427 -5.16 13.35 5.45
CA THR A 427 -5.87 12.09 5.65
C THR A 427 -7.34 12.35 5.94
N ASP A 428 -8.21 11.41 5.59
CA ASP A 428 -9.63 11.46 5.92
C ASP A 428 -9.90 11.01 7.37
N GLY A 429 -11.17 11.03 7.78
CA GLY A 429 -11.58 10.62 9.13
C GLY A 429 -11.35 9.15 9.48
N LYS A 430 -10.91 8.32 8.51
CA LYS A 430 -10.58 6.90 8.68
C LYS A 430 -9.07 6.64 8.55
N GLY A 431 -8.25 7.69 8.45
CA GLY A 431 -6.79 7.59 8.33
C GLY A 431 -6.31 7.32 6.90
N ARG A 432 -7.19 7.32 5.89
CA ARG A 432 -6.80 7.12 4.49
C ARG A 432 -6.19 8.39 3.92
N ILE A 433 -5.12 8.28 3.16
CA ILE A 433 -4.45 9.40 2.49
C ILE A 433 -5.37 9.92 1.39
N VAL A 434 -5.59 11.23 1.39
CA VAL A 434 -6.39 11.90 0.37
C VAL A 434 -5.50 12.20 -0.83
N VAL A 435 -5.93 11.76 -2.02
CA VAL A 435 -5.22 11.94 -3.28
C VAL A 435 -6.14 12.48 -4.36
N ARG A 436 -5.56 13.02 -5.42
CA ARG A 436 -6.28 13.29 -6.67
C ARG A 436 -6.46 12.00 -7.47
N GLU A 437 -7.69 11.69 -7.89
CA GLU A 437 -8.00 10.43 -8.58
C GLU A 437 -7.30 10.27 -9.94
N ASP A 438 -6.97 11.38 -10.61
CA ASP A 438 -6.35 11.39 -11.94
C ASP A 438 -4.84 11.09 -11.93
N SER A 439 -4.18 11.28 -10.79
CA SER A 439 -2.72 11.32 -10.71
C SER A 439 -2.15 10.62 -9.48
N MET A 440 -3.00 10.28 -8.51
CA MET A 440 -2.61 9.80 -7.18
C MET A 440 -1.77 10.80 -6.36
N LEU A 441 -1.71 12.06 -6.80
CA LEU A 441 -0.98 13.11 -6.10
C LEU A 441 -1.66 13.46 -4.79
N THR A 442 -0.90 13.50 -3.70
CA THR A 442 -1.39 13.85 -2.36
C THR A 442 -1.51 15.38 -2.21
N SER A 443 -1.90 15.85 -1.01
CA SER A 443 -1.84 17.27 -0.66
C SER A 443 -0.42 17.86 -0.67
N ARG A 444 0.63 17.03 -0.77
CA ARG A 444 2.02 17.46 -0.80
C ARG A 444 2.58 17.31 -2.23
N PRO A 445 3.09 18.39 -2.84
CA PRO A 445 3.73 18.32 -4.15
C PRO A 445 4.86 17.29 -4.20
N GLY A 446 4.96 16.55 -5.31
CA GLY A 446 5.95 15.49 -5.49
C GLY A 446 5.71 14.23 -4.66
N VAL A 447 4.62 14.15 -3.88
CA VAL A 447 4.29 12.95 -3.08
C VAL A 447 2.98 12.36 -3.56
N TYR A 448 3.03 11.09 -3.92
CA TYR A 448 1.94 10.28 -4.45
C TYR A 448 1.60 9.18 -3.45
N ALA A 449 0.37 8.65 -3.49
CA ALA A 449 -0.02 7.53 -2.65
C ALA A 449 -1.03 6.63 -3.36
N GLY A 450 -1.01 5.33 -3.07
CA GLY A 450 -1.95 4.39 -3.66
C GLY A 450 -1.99 3.06 -2.91
N GLY A 451 -2.99 2.25 -3.25
CA GLY A 451 -3.31 1.00 -2.57
C GLY A 451 -4.13 1.22 -1.30
N ASP A 452 -4.02 0.30 -0.34
CA ASP A 452 -4.93 0.31 0.82
C ASP A 452 -4.82 1.58 1.69
N CYS A 453 -3.67 2.28 1.66
CA CYS A 453 -3.52 3.54 2.39
C CYS A 453 -4.42 4.65 1.83
N VAL A 454 -4.94 4.51 0.61
CA VAL A 454 -5.89 5.43 -0.04
C VAL A 454 -7.29 4.80 -0.09
N LEU A 455 -7.40 3.54 -0.51
CA LEU A 455 -8.68 2.85 -0.70
C LEU A 455 -9.33 2.42 0.63
N GLY A 456 -8.50 2.10 1.64
CA GLY A 456 -8.85 1.12 2.67
C GLY A 456 -8.54 -0.30 2.20
N PRO A 457 -8.72 -1.33 3.03
CA PRO A 457 -8.43 -2.71 2.64
C PRO A 457 -9.25 -3.10 1.39
N SER A 458 -8.57 -3.23 0.25
CA SER A 458 -9.18 -3.47 -1.06
C SER A 458 -8.55 -4.68 -1.74
N THR A 459 -8.87 -4.92 -3.00
CA THR A 459 -8.22 -5.98 -3.77
C THR A 459 -6.82 -5.56 -4.22
N LEU A 460 -5.94 -6.55 -4.42
CA LEU A 460 -4.61 -6.32 -5.01
C LEU A 460 -4.71 -5.61 -6.38
N ILE A 461 -5.74 -5.95 -7.16
CA ILE A 461 -5.96 -5.39 -8.51
C ILE A 461 -6.21 -3.88 -8.45
N GLU A 462 -7.04 -3.42 -7.53
CA GLU A 462 -7.29 -1.97 -7.36
C GLU A 462 -6.03 -1.23 -6.88
N SER A 463 -5.24 -1.88 -6.02
CA SER A 463 -3.95 -1.33 -5.58
C SER A 463 -2.95 -1.20 -6.73
N VAL A 464 -2.86 -2.21 -7.60
CA VAL A 464 -2.03 -2.18 -8.82
C VAL A 464 -2.52 -1.10 -9.78
N ALA A 465 -3.84 -0.96 -9.95
CA ALA A 465 -4.40 0.08 -10.82
C ALA A 465 -4.02 1.49 -10.35
N GLN A 466 -4.12 1.79 -9.04
CA GLN A 466 -3.64 3.07 -8.50
C GLN A 466 -2.13 3.24 -8.65
N GLY A 467 -1.35 2.17 -8.47
CA GLY A 467 0.09 2.18 -8.72
C GLY A 467 0.43 2.58 -10.16
N ARG A 468 -0.31 2.05 -11.15
CA ARG A 468 -0.15 2.41 -12.57
C ARG A 468 -0.48 3.89 -12.82
N VAL A 469 -1.59 4.39 -12.29
CA VAL A 469 -1.95 5.82 -12.40
C VAL A 469 -0.87 6.71 -11.79
N ALA A 470 -0.36 6.36 -10.61
CA ALA A 470 0.71 7.09 -9.96
C ALA A 470 2.01 7.06 -10.78
N ALA A 471 2.40 5.89 -11.30
CA ALA A 471 3.62 5.74 -12.10
C ALA A 471 3.59 6.60 -13.37
N SER A 472 2.47 6.57 -14.11
CA SER A 472 2.26 7.43 -15.30
C SER A 472 2.35 8.92 -14.94
N ALA A 473 1.70 9.34 -13.85
CA ALA A 473 1.73 10.73 -13.40
C ALA A 473 3.11 11.18 -12.89
N ILE A 474 3.87 10.28 -12.26
CA ILE A 474 5.25 10.52 -11.85
C ILE A 474 6.12 10.68 -13.09
N ASP A 475 6.05 9.75 -14.05
CA ASP A 475 6.85 9.82 -15.27
C ASP A 475 6.62 11.13 -16.05
N SER A 476 5.35 11.50 -16.25
CA SER A 476 5.00 12.81 -16.85
C SER A 476 5.56 14.00 -16.08
N GLN A 477 5.57 13.96 -14.74
CA GLN A 477 6.13 15.04 -13.93
C GLN A 477 7.65 15.13 -14.08
N LEU A 478 8.34 14.00 -14.21
CA LEU A 478 9.79 13.91 -14.40
C LEU A 478 10.24 14.22 -15.84
N GLY A 479 9.30 14.58 -16.72
CA GLY A 479 9.55 14.96 -18.10
C GLY A 479 9.48 13.82 -19.11
N GLY A 480 9.03 12.64 -18.69
CA GLY A 480 8.61 11.56 -19.58
C GLY A 480 7.26 11.84 -20.26
N ASP A 481 6.78 10.90 -21.07
CA ASP A 481 5.51 11.02 -21.79
C ASP A 481 4.31 10.43 -21.03
N GLY A 482 4.55 9.82 -19.87
CA GLY A 482 3.54 9.17 -19.05
C GLY A 482 3.13 7.79 -19.56
N ASP A 483 3.77 7.26 -20.61
CA ASP A 483 3.48 5.95 -21.14
C ASP A 483 4.23 4.87 -20.35
N ILE A 484 3.47 4.10 -19.56
CA ILE A 484 3.96 2.98 -18.76
C ILE A 484 3.44 1.63 -19.30
N GLU A 485 2.94 1.63 -20.53
CA GLU A 485 2.49 0.41 -21.17
C GLU A 485 3.70 -0.44 -21.59
N GLU A 486 3.67 -1.70 -21.19
CA GLU A 486 4.69 -2.67 -21.54
C GLU A 486 4.07 -3.79 -22.35
N THR A 487 4.67 -4.07 -23.51
CA THR A 487 4.34 -5.28 -24.27
C THR A 487 5.09 -6.47 -23.67
N LEU A 488 4.52 -7.08 -22.64
CA LEU A 488 5.13 -8.21 -21.92
C LEU A 488 5.14 -9.51 -22.75
N LEU A 489 4.19 -9.64 -23.68
CA LEU A 489 4.07 -10.78 -24.59
C LEU A 489 3.79 -10.25 -25.99
N PRO A 490 4.40 -10.85 -27.04
CA PRO A 490 4.02 -10.55 -28.41
C PRO A 490 2.56 -10.92 -28.65
N ASP A 491 1.90 -10.20 -29.54
CA ASP A 491 0.61 -10.63 -30.06
C ASP A 491 0.72 -12.05 -30.61
N TRP A 492 -0.09 -12.94 -30.07
CA TRP A 492 -0.13 -14.34 -30.47
C TRP A 492 -1.43 -14.60 -31.22
N ASP A 493 -1.30 -15.22 -32.39
CA ASP A 493 -2.41 -15.58 -33.28
C ASP A 493 -3.34 -16.55 -32.54
N THR A 494 -4.38 -15.97 -31.95
CA THR A 494 -5.34 -16.69 -31.12
C THR A 494 -6.48 -17.11 -32.03
N ASP A 495 -6.63 -18.41 -32.27
CA ASP A 495 -7.76 -18.93 -33.05
C ASP A 495 -9.09 -18.33 -32.54
N PRO A 496 -9.86 -17.63 -33.38
CA PRO A 496 -11.07 -16.92 -32.96
C PRO A 496 -12.20 -17.86 -32.52
N HIS A 497 -12.07 -19.16 -32.78
CA HIS A 497 -13.08 -20.14 -32.41
C HIS A 497 -12.90 -20.61 -30.97
N ILE A 498 -13.96 -20.48 -30.17
CA ILE A 498 -14.04 -21.04 -28.82
C ILE A 498 -15.01 -22.22 -28.84
N GLY A 499 -14.59 -23.36 -28.28
CA GLY A 499 -15.49 -24.47 -27.98
C GLY A 499 -16.14 -25.18 -29.16
N ARG A 500 -15.40 -25.38 -30.25
CA ARG A 500 -15.87 -26.15 -31.43
C ARG A 500 -15.99 -27.65 -31.18
N ASP A 501 -15.38 -28.16 -30.10
CA ASP A 501 -15.48 -29.56 -29.71
C ASP A 501 -16.89 -29.90 -29.21
N GLU A 502 -17.41 -31.04 -29.63
CA GLU A 502 -18.70 -31.55 -29.17
C GLU A 502 -18.67 -31.72 -27.64
N GLY A 503 -19.64 -31.12 -26.94
CA GLY A 503 -19.73 -31.18 -25.48
C GLY A 503 -18.79 -30.22 -24.73
N PHE A 504 -18.12 -29.27 -25.40
CA PHE A 504 -17.26 -28.27 -24.75
C PHE A 504 -17.93 -27.58 -23.54
N ASN A 505 -19.20 -27.20 -23.67
CA ASN A 505 -19.98 -26.56 -22.62
C ASN A 505 -20.38 -27.48 -21.45
N GLN A 506 -20.12 -28.79 -21.56
CA GLN A 506 -20.40 -29.79 -20.52
C GLN A 506 -19.14 -30.17 -19.73
N VAL A 507 -17.95 -29.76 -20.19
CA VAL A 507 -16.69 -30.06 -19.51
C VAL A 507 -16.63 -29.31 -18.18
N LYS A 508 -16.47 -30.05 -17.08
CA LYS A 508 -16.39 -29.48 -15.73
C LYS A 508 -14.98 -29.02 -15.41
N ARG A 509 -14.86 -27.93 -14.65
CA ARG A 509 -13.56 -27.43 -14.13
C ARG A 509 -12.85 -28.51 -13.32
N PHE A 510 -11.58 -28.74 -13.61
CA PHE A 510 -10.73 -29.54 -12.74
C PHE A 510 -10.45 -28.75 -11.46
N HIS A 511 -10.47 -29.45 -10.32
CA HIS A 511 -10.07 -28.87 -9.05
C HIS A 511 -8.58 -29.13 -8.82
N PRO A 512 -7.84 -28.14 -8.28
CA PRO A 512 -6.42 -28.32 -8.01
C PRO A 512 -6.21 -29.47 -7.01
N ILE A 513 -5.03 -30.06 -7.08
CA ILE A 513 -4.62 -31.13 -6.18
C ILE A 513 -4.31 -30.48 -4.84
N PHE A 514 -4.92 -30.99 -3.78
CA PHE A 514 -4.63 -30.56 -2.41
C PHE A 514 -3.97 -31.69 -1.64
N ILE A 515 -3.10 -31.34 -0.70
CA ILE A 515 -2.65 -32.31 0.31
C ILE A 515 -3.83 -32.75 1.18
N ASP A 516 -3.75 -33.98 1.70
CA ASP A 516 -4.78 -34.54 2.57
C ASP A 516 -4.98 -33.61 3.80
N PRO A 517 -6.23 -33.27 4.17
CA PRO A 517 -6.51 -32.48 5.37
C PRO A 517 -5.77 -32.91 6.64
N ALA A 518 -5.56 -34.22 6.84
CA ALA A 518 -4.84 -34.76 7.98
C ALA A 518 -3.34 -34.40 8.01
N GLN A 519 -2.79 -33.92 6.90
CA GLN A 519 -1.39 -33.49 6.74
C GLN A 519 -1.23 -31.96 6.74
N ARG A 520 -2.32 -31.21 6.89
CA ARG A 520 -2.33 -29.72 6.88
C ARG A 520 -2.04 -29.13 8.26
N ASP A 521 -1.15 -29.73 9.03
CA ASP A 521 -0.77 -29.30 10.38
C ASP A 521 0.56 -28.53 10.43
N ASN A 522 1.09 -28.18 9.26
CA ASN A 522 2.40 -27.55 9.09
C ASN A 522 2.34 -26.35 8.11
N TRP A 523 3.50 -25.90 7.65
CA TRP A 523 3.64 -24.74 6.74
C TRP A 523 3.86 -25.13 5.27
N ASP A 524 3.71 -26.40 4.93
CA ASP A 524 3.83 -26.88 3.55
C ASP A 524 2.70 -26.30 2.69
N GLU A 525 2.97 -26.21 1.39
CA GLU A 525 1.99 -25.75 0.41
C GLU A 525 0.80 -26.72 0.35
N VAL A 526 -0.41 -26.19 0.58
CA VAL A 526 -1.63 -27.01 0.65
C VAL A 526 -2.24 -27.26 -0.72
N GLU A 527 -2.23 -26.25 -1.59
CA GLU A 527 -2.73 -26.31 -2.96
C GLU A 527 -1.55 -26.55 -3.89
N LEU A 528 -1.36 -27.79 -4.34
CA LEU A 528 -0.23 -28.20 -5.17
C LEU A 528 -0.43 -27.87 -6.67
N GLY A 529 -1.51 -27.17 -7.00
CA GLY A 529 -1.90 -26.86 -8.37
C GLY A 529 -2.32 -28.10 -9.16
N PHE A 530 -2.03 -28.09 -10.46
CA PHE A 530 -2.37 -29.16 -11.39
C PHE A 530 -1.14 -29.96 -11.78
N ASP A 531 -1.32 -31.27 -12.00
CA ASP A 531 -0.33 -32.01 -12.78
C ASP A 531 -0.28 -31.48 -14.24
N ALA A 532 0.81 -31.80 -14.95
CA ALA A 532 1.03 -31.27 -16.29
C ALA A 532 -0.10 -31.58 -17.27
N GLN A 533 -0.76 -32.74 -17.15
CA GLN A 533 -1.85 -33.12 -18.04
C GLN A 533 -3.12 -32.32 -17.75
N THR A 534 -3.46 -32.17 -16.47
CA THR A 534 -4.62 -31.41 -16.01
C THR A 534 -4.43 -29.92 -16.31
N ALA A 535 -3.22 -29.39 -16.13
CA ALA A 535 -2.88 -28.01 -16.48
C ALA A 535 -3.10 -27.74 -17.97
N GLN A 536 -2.64 -28.65 -18.84
CA GLN A 536 -2.89 -28.55 -20.28
C GLN A 536 -4.37 -28.65 -20.62
N ALA A 537 -5.11 -29.57 -20.00
CA ALA A 537 -6.54 -29.72 -20.24
C ALA A 537 -7.35 -28.47 -19.82
N GLU A 538 -7.00 -27.84 -18.70
CA GLU A 538 -7.59 -26.55 -18.27
C GLU A 538 -7.19 -25.41 -19.22
N ALA A 539 -5.94 -25.35 -19.67
CA ALA A 539 -5.48 -24.34 -20.62
C ALA A 539 -6.20 -24.44 -21.98
N LEU A 540 -6.48 -25.65 -22.47
CA LEU A 540 -7.24 -25.89 -23.69
C LEU A 540 -8.71 -25.47 -23.59
N ARG A 541 -9.24 -25.29 -22.37
CA ARG A 541 -10.58 -24.76 -22.12
C ARG A 541 -10.62 -23.24 -21.96
N CYS A 542 -9.50 -22.55 -22.17
CA CYS A 542 -9.42 -21.11 -22.11
C CYS A 542 -10.55 -20.46 -22.94
N LEU A 543 -11.26 -19.51 -22.32
CA LEU A 543 -12.31 -18.72 -23.00
C LEU A 543 -11.71 -17.60 -23.87
N LYS A 544 -10.38 -17.57 -24.04
CA LYS A 544 -9.65 -16.64 -24.92
C LYS A 544 -10.08 -15.19 -24.69
N CYS A 545 -10.05 -14.73 -23.44
CA CYS A 545 -10.53 -13.39 -23.05
C CYS A 545 -9.77 -12.24 -23.75
N ASN A 546 -8.57 -12.50 -24.28
CA ASN A 546 -7.86 -11.57 -25.15
C ASN A 546 -8.62 -11.25 -26.45
N LEU A 547 -9.45 -12.18 -26.95
CA LEU A 547 -10.32 -11.93 -28.09
C LEU A 547 -11.44 -10.93 -27.74
N ALA A 548 -11.77 -10.73 -26.46
CA ALA A 548 -12.84 -9.82 -26.07
C ALA A 548 -12.57 -8.37 -26.47
N ALA A 549 -11.29 -7.95 -26.51
CA ALA A 549 -10.88 -6.64 -27.02
C ALA A 549 -11.07 -6.50 -28.54
N ASN A 550 -11.18 -7.63 -29.25
CA ASN A 550 -11.38 -7.71 -30.70
C ASN A 550 -12.84 -8.02 -31.07
N ILE A 551 -13.74 -8.13 -30.09
CA ILE A 551 -15.17 -8.27 -30.37
C ILE A 551 -15.68 -6.90 -30.77
N GLU A 552 -15.87 -6.69 -32.07
CA GLU A 552 -16.54 -5.50 -32.60
C GLU A 552 -18.00 -5.43 -32.10
N ASP A 553 -18.52 -4.21 -32.00
CA ASP A 553 -19.91 -3.98 -31.59
C ASP A 553 -20.86 -4.80 -32.46
N MET A 554 -21.76 -5.53 -31.80
CA MET A 554 -22.80 -6.29 -32.49
C MET A 554 -23.80 -5.31 -33.12
N VAL A 555 -23.65 -5.02 -34.41
CA VAL A 555 -24.58 -4.16 -35.16
C VAL A 555 -25.93 -4.88 -35.27
N LEU A 556 -26.92 -4.41 -34.50
CA LEU A 556 -28.28 -4.94 -34.50
C LEU A 556 -29.31 -3.86 -34.88
N PRO A 557 -30.19 -4.12 -35.88
CA PRO A 557 -30.18 -5.30 -36.77
C PRO A 557 -28.94 -5.30 -37.69
N PRO A 558 -28.45 -6.47 -38.13
CA PRO A 558 -27.36 -6.52 -39.10
C PRO A 558 -27.77 -5.69 -40.32
N GLU A 559 -26.96 -4.69 -40.68
CA GLU A 559 -27.24 -3.87 -41.85
C GLU A 559 -27.23 -4.77 -43.09
N SER A 560 -28.39 -4.92 -43.76
CA SER A 560 -28.54 -5.81 -44.92
C SER A 560 -27.88 -5.30 -46.20
N TRP A 561 -27.35 -4.07 -46.19
CA TRP A 561 -26.82 -3.35 -47.35
C TRP A 561 -25.30 -3.40 -47.37
N LEU A 562 -24.74 -3.98 -48.43
CA LEU A 562 -23.31 -4.01 -48.71
C LEU A 562 -22.94 -2.83 -49.61
N GLU A 563 -21.74 -2.27 -49.47
CA GLU A 563 -21.22 -1.27 -50.41
C GLU A 563 -21.05 -1.92 -51.80
N LEU A 564 -21.47 -1.23 -52.85
CA LEU A 564 -21.36 -1.70 -54.24
C LEU A 564 -19.93 -1.53 -54.74
N ASN A 565 -19.05 -2.46 -54.35
CA ASN A 565 -17.66 -2.53 -54.76
C ASN A 565 -17.28 -3.97 -55.18
N GLU A 566 -16.14 -4.13 -55.85
CA GLU A 566 -15.71 -5.43 -56.38
C GLU A 566 -15.53 -6.50 -55.28
N ALA A 567 -15.02 -6.13 -54.11
CA ALA A 567 -14.75 -7.05 -53.02
C ALA A 567 -16.04 -7.65 -52.45
N ASN A 568 -17.05 -6.82 -52.19
CA ASN A 568 -18.34 -7.26 -51.67
C ASN A 568 -19.11 -8.08 -52.70
N VAL A 569 -19.09 -7.67 -53.97
CA VAL A 569 -19.77 -8.38 -55.05
C VAL A 569 -19.13 -9.75 -55.31
N ALA A 570 -17.81 -9.89 -55.19
CA ALA A 570 -17.13 -11.18 -55.33
C ALA A 570 -17.60 -12.23 -54.30
N GLY A 571 -18.04 -11.79 -53.12
CA GLY A 571 -18.61 -12.64 -52.07
C GLY A 571 -20.06 -13.07 -52.30
N VAL A 572 -20.77 -12.49 -53.28
CA VAL A 572 -22.18 -12.80 -53.56
C VAL A 572 -22.30 -14.16 -54.25
N THR A 573 -23.38 -14.89 -53.95
CA THR A 573 -23.76 -16.15 -54.59
C THR A 573 -23.93 -16.03 -56.12
N THR A 574 -23.73 -17.13 -56.85
CA THR A 574 -24.02 -17.21 -58.30
C THR A 574 -25.41 -17.74 -58.61
N GLU A 575 -26.20 -18.05 -57.58
CA GLU A 575 -27.58 -18.51 -57.73
C GLU A 575 -28.49 -17.38 -58.23
N SER A 576 -29.65 -17.76 -58.75
CA SER A 576 -30.69 -16.82 -59.20
C SER A 576 -31.35 -16.12 -58.01
N GLY A 577 -31.69 -14.85 -58.16
CA GLY A 577 -32.31 -14.08 -57.11
C GLY A 577 -32.63 -12.64 -57.51
N VAL A 578 -32.96 -11.82 -56.51
CA VAL A 578 -33.28 -10.41 -56.72
C VAL A 578 -32.28 -9.56 -55.95
N TYR A 579 -31.77 -8.51 -56.57
CA TYR A 579 -30.99 -7.48 -55.89
C TYR A 579 -31.67 -6.12 -55.95
N GLN A 580 -31.35 -5.28 -54.96
CA GLN A 580 -31.75 -3.88 -54.91
C GLN A 580 -30.48 -3.02 -54.88
N ILE A 581 -30.43 -1.97 -55.69
CA ILE A 581 -29.36 -0.97 -55.68
C ILE A 581 -29.88 0.25 -54.94
N LEU A 582 -29.07 0.83 -54.06
CA LEU A 582 -29.44 1.96 -53.22
C LEU A 582 -28.45 3.12 -53.33
N ASP A 583 -28.94 4.33 -53.13
CA ASP A 583 -28.12 5.54 -53.09
C ASP A 583 -27.42 5.76 -51.74
N ALA A 584 -26.67 6.87 -51.63
CA ALA A 584 -25.99 7.27 -50.40
C ALA A 584 -26.97 7.47 -49.20
N ASP A 585 -28.21 7.86 -49.49
CA ASP A 585 -29.30 8.04 -48.52
C ASP A 585 -30.09 6.73 -48.27
N LYS A 586 -29.61 5.59 -48.79
CA LYS A 586 -30.24 4.27 -48.70
C LYS A 586 -31.63 4.19 -49.34
N LYS A 587 -31.91 5.01 -50.36
CA LYS A 587 -33.13 4.90 -51.16
C LYS A 587 -32.90 3.94 -52.32
N VAL A 588 -33.87 3.07 -52.56
CA VAL A 588 -33.81 2.10 -53.66
C VAL A 588 -33.87 2.83 -55.00
N LEU A 589 -32.82 2.63 -55.79
CA LEU A 589 -32.68 3.14 -57.16
C LEU A 589 -33.18 2.14 -58.18
N ALA A 590 -32.92 0.84 -57.96
CA ALA A 590 -33.35 -0.24 -58.84
C ALA A 590 -33.62 -1.52 -58.04
N ILE A 591 -34.56 -2.32 -58.52
CA ILE A 591 -34.86 -3.68 -58.07
C ILE A 591 -34.76 -4.53 -59.33
N LYS A 592 -33.95 -5.58 -59.32
CA LYS A 592 -33.78 -6.43 -60.51
C LYS A 592 -33.65 -7.90 -60.14
N GLY A 593 -34.44 -8.74 -60.80
CA GLY A 593 -34.32 -10.18 -60.77
C GLY A 593 -33.31 -10.68 -61.81
N VAL A 594 -32.43 -11.60 -61.42
CA VAL A 594 -31.38 -12.14 -62.28
C VAL A 594 -31.17 -13.63 -62.06
N GLU A 595 -30.76 -14.33 -63.12
CA GLU A 595 -30.37 -15.75 -63.03
C GLU A 595 -29.06 -15.98 -62.28
N ASN A 596 -28.21 -14.96 -62.20
CA ASN A 596 -26.94 -14.97 -61.46
C ASN A 596 -26.76 -13.64 -60.73
N LEU A 597 -26.92 -13.68 -59.40
CA LEU A 597 -26.84 -12.50 -58.54
C LEU A 597 -25.48 -11.80 -58.62
N ARG A 598 -24.38 -12.56 -58.57
CA ARG A 598 -23.02 -12.00 -58.67
C ARG A 598 -22.81 -11.28 -59.99
N GLU A 599 -23.14 -11.92 -61.11
CA GLU A 599 -22.95 -11.34 -62.45
C GLU A 599 -23.81 -10.08 -62.64
N GLY A 600 -25.07 -10.13 -62.18
CA GLY A 600 -25.98 -8.99 -62.22
C GLY A 600 -25.43 -7.78 -61.45
N LEU A 601 -24.90 -8.00 -60.25
CA LEU A 601 -24.31 -6.95 -59.42
C LEU A 601 -22.96 -6.44 -59.93
N GLN A 602 -22.11 -7.32 -60.50
CA GLN A 602 -20.87 -6.91 -61.17
C GLN A 602 -21.17 -5.93 -62.29
N GLY A 603 -22.24 -6.17 -63.04
CA GLY A 603 -22.73 -5.28 -64.07
C GLY A 603 -23.18 -3.91 -63.58
N MET A 604 -23.44 -3.72 -62.27
CA MET A 604 -23.86 -2.43 -61.71
C MET A 604 -22.71 -1.55 -61.22
N ILE A 605 -21.53 -2.14 -61.01
CA ILE A 605 -20.35 -1.39 -60.57
C ILE A 605 -19.98 -0.36 -61.63
N GLY A 606 -19.92 0.92 -61.24
CA GLY A 606 -19.56 2.02 -62.13
C GLY A 606 -20.64 2.47 -63.14
N LYS A 607 -21.85 1.91 -63.09
CA LYS A 607 -22.97 2.33 -63.97
C LYS A 607 -23.63 3.65 -63.56
N SER A 608 -23.53 4.03 -62.28
CA SER A 608 -24.08 5.28 -61.77
C SER A 608 -23.26 5.76 -60.58
N ASP A 609 -22.99 7.06 -60.54
CA ASP A 609 -22.35 7.70 -59.39
C ASP A 609 -23.27 7.74 -58.15
N GLU A 610 -24.59 7.61 -58.36
CA GLU A 610 -25.59 7.58 -57.29
C GLU A 610 -25.67 6.22 -56.59
N ALA A 611 -25.34 5.11 -57.28
CA ALA A 611 -25.39 3.76 -56.71
C ALA A 611 -24.24 3.54 -55.71
N LYS A 612 -24.57 3.38 -54.43
CA LYS A 612 -23.58 3.21 -53.34
C LYS A 612 -23.69 1.86 -52.63
N PHE A 613 -24.89 1.32 -52.50
CA PHE A 613 -25.12 0.09 -51.75
C PHE A 613 -25.98 -0.90 -52.53
N PHE A 614 -25.93 -2.17 -52.14
CA PHE A 614 -26.83 -3.19 -52.63
C PHE A 614 -27.29 -4.15 -51.53
N VAL A 615 -28.45 -4.75 -51.75
CA VAL A 615 -28.99 -5.89 -50.98
C VAL A 615 -29.35 -6.97 -51.98
N PHE A 616 -29.26 -8.23 -51.61
CA PHE A 616 -29.73 -9.33 -52.46
C PHE A 616 -30.45 -10.41 -51.65
N GLU A 617 -31.31 -11.15 -52.32
CA GLU A 617 -31.92 -12.37 -51.80
C GLU A 617 -31.90 -13.46 -52.89
N GLU A 618 -31.54 -14.69 -52.51
CA GLU A 618 -31.66 -15.85 -53.40
C GLU A 618 -33.14 -16.20 -53.61
N ALA A 619 -33.56 -16.31 -54.86
CA ALA A 619 -34.93 -16.60 -55.23
C ALA A 619 -34.96 -17.37 -56.57
N PRO A 620 -35.21 -18.68 -56.57
CA PRO A 620 -35.33 -19.49 -57.79
C PRO A 620 -36.40 -19.00 -58.76
N PHE A 621 -37.45 -18.37 -58.24
CA PHE A 621 -38.51 -17.71 -59.02
C PHE A 621 -38.36 -16.17 -58.95
N PHE A 622 -37.17 -15.67 -59.27
CA PHE A 622 -36.78 -14.26 -59.10
C PHE A 622 -37.77 -13.28 -59.73
N SER A 623 -38.36 -13.58 -60.89
CA SER A 623 -39.33 -12.68 -61.55
C SER A 623 -40.59 -12.44 -60.73
N GLN A 624 -41.10 -13.45 -60.00
CA GLN A 624 -42.25 -13.25 -59.11
C GLN A 624 -41.87 -12.39 -57.91
N ARG A 625 -40.66 -12.60 -57.41
CA ARG A 625 -40.17 -11.93 -56.21
C ARG A 625 -39.79 -10.47 -56.47
N GLU A 626 -39.16 -10.21 -57.61
CA GLU A 626 -38.93 -8.87 -58.14
C GLU A 626 -40.23 -8.09 -58.25
N ASN A 627 -41.26 -8.68 -58.86
CA ASN A 627 -42.58 -8.05 -58.95
C ASN A 627 -43.19 -7.72 -57.58
N GLN A 628 -43.04 -8.59 -56.58
CA GLN A 628 -43.51 -8.31 -55.21
C GLN A 628 -42.78 -7.11 -54.60
N LEU A 629 -41.46 -7.04 -54.75
CA LEU A 629 -40.65 -5.95 -54.21
C LEU A 629 -40.93 -4.63 -54.93
N VAL A 630 -41.11 -4.66 -56.25
CA VAL A 630 -41.50 -3.50 -57.06
C VAL A 630 -42.91 -3.01 -56.67
N GLN A 631 -43.87 -3.91 -56.46
CA GLN A 631 -45.21 -3.54 -55.97
C GLN A 631 -45.16 -2.91 -54.58
N ALA A 632 -44.40 -3.49 -53.65
CA ALA A 632 -44.22 -2.94 -52.30
C ALA A 632 -43.60 -1.53 -52.34
N PHE A 633 -42.60 -1.32 -53.20
CA PHE A 633 -42.00 -0.01 -53.42
C PHE A 633 -43.01 1.00 -53.97
N MET A 634 -43.80 0.61 -54.97
CA MET A 634 -44.84 1.48 -55.55
C MET A 634 -45.94 1.83 -54.54
N GLU A 635 -46.38 0.89 -53.71
CA GLU A 635 -47.36 1.16 -52.64
C GLU A 635 -46.84 2.19 -51.64
N GLN A 636 -45.54 2.12 -51.32
CA GLN A 636 -44.91 3.01 -50.35
C GLN A 636 -44.59 4.41 -50.90
N TYR A 637 -44.16 4.50 -52.16
CA TYR A 637 -43.61 5.76 -52.73
C TYR A 637 -44.41 6.31 -53.92
N GLY A 638 -45.46 5.63 -54.36
CA GLY A 638 -46.37 6.08 -55.43
C GLY A 638 -45.74 6.19 -56.82
N SER A 639 -44.54 5.66 -57.03
CA SER A 639 -43.79 5.71 -58.30
C SER A 639 -42.84 4.51 -58.45
N MET A 640 -42.41 4.21 -59.68
CA MET A 640 -41.38 3.19 -59.94
C MET A 640 -40.01 3.66 -59.45
N PRO A 641 -39.10 2.74 -59.07
CA PRO A 641 -37.70 3.08 -58.84
C PRO A 641 -37.11 3.81 -60.06
N LYS A 642 -36.23 4.78 -59.82
CA LYS A 642 -35.71 5.67 -60.88
C LYS A 642 -34.90 4.95 -61.97
N GLY A 643 -34.48 3.71 -61.72
CA GLY A 643 -33.54 3.00 -62.59
C GLY A 643 -32.10 3.45 -62.33
N VAL A 644 -31.15 2.69 -62.87
CA VAL A 644 -29.71 2.98 -62.73
C VAL A 644 -29.06 2.86 -64.11
N GLY A 645 -28.69 4.01 -64.70
CA GLY A 645 -28.08 4.09 -66.03
C GLY A 645 -29.08 4.33 -67.17
N ALA A 646 -28.64 4.13 -68.42
CA ALA A 646 -29.42 4.42 -69.64
C ALA A 646 -30.49 3.37 -70.02
N ASP A 647 -30.88 2.51 -69.08
CA ASP A 647 -31.97 1.52 -69.26
C ASP A 647 -33.32 2.11 -68.76
N GLU A 648 -33.58 3.38 -69.08
CA GLU A 648 -34.95 3.93 -69.00
C GLU A 648 -35.73 3.40 -70.21
N MET A 649 -36.51 2.32 -69.99
CA MET A 649 -37.40 1.64 -70.95
C MET A 649 -36.84 0.42 -71.71
N ASP A 650 -36.43 -0.62 -71.00
CA ASP A 650 -36.62 -1.99 -71.49
C ASP A 650 -37.15 -2.84 -70.33
N ASP A 651 -38.46 -3.08 -70.38
CA ASP A 651 -39.28 -4.07 -69.65
C ASP A 651 -40.61 -3.47 -69.14
N LEU A 652 -41.35 -2.85 -70.06
CA LEU A 652 -42.81 -2.83 -70.01
C LEU A 652 -43.29 -4.04 -70.82
N PHE A 653 -43.77 -5.06 -70.10
CA PHE A 653 -44.49 -6.30 -70.48
C PHE A 653 -43.76 -7.62 -70.17
#